data_AF-A0A1U7GM98-F1
#
_entry.id   AF-A0A1U7GM98-F1
#
_cell.length_a   1.000
_cell.length_b   1.000
_cell.length_c   1.000
_cell.angle_alpha   90.00
_cell.angle_beta   90.00
_cell.angle_gamma   90.00
#
_symmetry.space_group_name_H-M   'P 1'
#
loop_
_entity.id
_entity.type
_entity.pdbx_description
1 polymer ?
#
loop_
_entity_poly.entity_id
_entity_poly.type
_entity_poly.pdbx_seq_one_letter_code
_entity_poly.pdbx_strand_id
1 'polypeptide(L)'
;MLHPNGLARAGPIPVGDGRGAMSPPRSRLRSILPAAVALALPGGCSPRDPYPPGVVAAPASAAPVESMDDPRIAHLLDAARTWREMRGPGREVVDQLVLVADVPTFFSALAAWDGRTFYPILIDDPRWTLPFAEAFRPSRILRWPTTPRGVGSGPVDEWGAAGEAVSRAWVEDEPGQVDLPPPGARPRDLGRTPPGLVLSHPGSPALAGAAALAAGRFQPLVRVGRVVTEDRREEPLGFAATLTEEQAIAFARRVEARVASVAKSYGDLGDDVDFLTLAGDWPFRYDSRRGSGMNRGDRAVDDLLGRELPPGTADVDGARRRWAYTGRLLGDAPASVYRAMAALFLQPESALLWNTYGGGHPWSDYDVAGAATILRLIRPAADVRAHAGSLADLAAWRAAIEGPGGRDLLMMNSSGSPVRFTIAGGPGLTGDVPLDGTSAVSLIHSFSAADPTDPDTIAGRFLDRGAFIYYGSMNEPYLISFRVPYILAQLMVAEVPLGAAFRQGPGEGFGFPWRLVYLGDPFYRIDPDRARDRPRRAHADASPPGVNVLAARPRPDSPDAAGTLDWCYEASLLASATLGTAATPDVLQALDDLDRSRLDAGRRARFDALLVDRCLAAGDLAGLLDRLLRIPDRERTPTVWRAVETAAFGRLAALLREDRFDDALDLWGRIAVAPWRPGSDFPGDLTRRIAEGADRGRLPAFRARLAGALDRLDPATIPTGRREMLEGSLRKLDKDLAR
;
A
#
# COMPACT_ATOMS: atom_id res chain seq x y z
N MET A 1 -28.29 -44.86 -15.88
CA MET A 1 -29.58 -45.30 -15.31
C MET A 1 -30.44 -44.07 -15.10
N LEU A 2 -31.65 -44.09 -15.71
CA LEU A 2 -32.75 -43.12 -15.65
C LEU A 2 -33.29 -43.03 -14.20
N HIS A 3 -33.89 -41.95 -13.67
CA HIS A 3 -34.99 -41.11 -14.17
C HIS A 3 -35.09 -39.74 -13.42
N PRO A 4 -35.80 -38.74 -13.98
CA PRO A 4 -36.06 -37.40 -13.41
C PRO A 4 -37.53 -37.17 -12.96
N ASN A 5 -37.83 -36.06 -12.27
CA ASN A 5 -39.11 -35.30 -12.17
C ASN A 5 -38.95 -34.17 -11.13
N GLY A 6 -39.54 -32.97 -11.21
CA GLY A 6 -40.53 -32.40 -12.11
C GLY A 6 -40.73 -30.89 -11.85
N LEU A 7 -41.27 -30.22 -12.87
CA LEU A 7 -41.65 -28.79 -12.92
C LEU A 7 -42.99 -28.52 -12.23
N ALA A 8 -43.13 -27.38 -11.55
CA ALA A 8 -44.42 -26.83 -11.13
C ALA A 8 -44.59 -25.37 -11.61
N ARG A 9 -45.80 -25.09 -12.09
CA ARG A 9 -46.29 -23.87 -12.76
C ARG A 9 -46.54 -22.71 -11.80
N ALA A 10 -46.26 -21.48 -12.24
CA ALA A 10 -46.71 -20.23 -11.62
C ALA A 10 -48.05 -19.75 -12.22
N GLY A 11 -48.97 -19.30 -11.36
CA GLY A 11 -50.21 -18.61 -11.73
C GLY A 11 -50.09 -17.08 -11.55
N PRO A 12 -51.04 -16.28 -12.08
CA PRO A 12 -50.93 -14.83 -12.15
C PRO A 12 -51.51 -14.10 -10.93
N ILE A 13 -50.93 -12.95 -10.59
CA ILE A 13 -51.39 -12.02 -9.54
C ILE A 13 -52.01 -10.78 -10.22
N PRO A 14 -53.16 -10.26 -9.74
CA PRO A 14 -53.85 -9.14 -10.38
C PRO A 14 -53.38 -7.76 -9.88
N VAL A 15 -53.62 -6.77 -10.75
CA VAL A 15 -53.37 -5.33 -10.59
C VAL A 15 -54.49 -4.68 -9.77
N GLY A 16 -54.13 -3.77 -8.87
CA GLY A 16 -55.06 -2.91 -8.14
C GLY A 16 -54.59 -1.46 -8.10
N ASP A 17 -55.32 -0.60 -8.82
CA ASP A 17 -55.24 0.87 -8.80
C ASP A 17 -55.85 1.45 -7.53
N GLY A 18 -55.29 2.56 -7.03
CA GLY A 18 -55.86 3.30 -5.90
C GLY A 18 -55.26 4.70 -5.73
N ARG A 19 -55.84 5.68 -6.42
CA ARG A 19 -55.60 7.13 -6.25
C ARG A 19 -56.11 7.62 -4.90
N GLY A 20 -55.41 8.59 -4.29
CA GLY A 20 -55.94 9.38 -3.17
C GLY A 20 -55.02 10.53 -2.77
N ALA A 21 -55.29 11.73 -3.28
CA ALA A 21 -54.67 12.98 -2.87
C ALA A 21 -55.31 13.53 -1.58
N MET A 22 -54.54 14.21 -0.72
CA MET A 22 -54.90 15.47 -0.04
C MET A 22 -53.78 15.95 0.90
N SER A 23 -53.45 17.24 0.82
CA SER A 23 -52.74 18.06 1.81
C SER A 23 -53.64 19.26 2.15
N PRO A 24 -53.25 20.19 3.05
CA PRO A 24 -52.79 20.13 4.44
C PRO A 24 -53.76 20.95 5.35
N PRO A 25 -53.38 21.31 6.60
CA PRO A 25 -53.14 22.75 6.80
C PRO A 25 -52.03 23.13 7.79
N ARG A 26 -51.65 24.40 7.68
CA ARG A 26 -50.66 25.17 8.45
C ARG A 26 -51.25 25.76 9.75
N SER A 27 -50.44 25.89 10.80
CA SER A 27 -50.51 26.97 11.82
C SER A 27 -49.11 27.09 12.48
N ARG A 28 -48.35 28.18 12.27
CA ARG A 28 -48.31 29.51 12.91
C ARG A 28 -48.04 29.54 14.43
N LEU A 29 -46.84 30.07 14.75
CA LEU A 29 -46.55 31.14 15.74
C LEU A 29 -46.55 30.81 17.25
N ARG A 30 -45.38 30.84 17.91
CA ARG A 30 -44.86 31.99 18.68
C ARG A 30 -43.61 31.64 19.52
N SER A 31 -42.64 32.54 19.42
CA SER A 31 -41.52 32.82 20.31
C SER A 31 -41.96 33.15 21.75
N ILE A 32 -41.11 32.83 22.75
CA ILE A 32 -40.80 33.64 23.95
C ILE A 32 -39.50 33.10 24.58
N LEU A 33 -38.50 33.98 24.71
CA LEU A 33 -37.35 33.87 25.62
C LEU A 33 -37.78 34.36 27.02
N PRO A 34 -37.09 33.94 28.09
CA PRO A 34 -36.30 34.97 28.77
C PRO A 34 -34.94 34.48 29.27
N ALA A 35 -34.09 35.49 29.48
CA ALA A 35 -32.73 35.42 29.98
C ALA A 35 -32.66 35.08 31.48
N ALA A 36 -31.52 34.51 31.91
CA ALA A 36 -31.03 34.59 33.28
C ALA A 36 -29.49 34.69 33.28
N VAL A 37 -29.01 35.42 34.28
CA VAL A 37 -27.69 36.06 34.40
C VAL A 37 -26.77 35.27 35.33
N ALA A 38 -25.50 35.20 34.92
CA ALA A 38 -24.20 35.11 35.63
C ALA A 38 -23.97 34.16 36.83
N LEU A 39 -22.86 33.41 36.74
CA LEU A 39 -21.81 33.38 37.77
C LEU A 39 -20.52 32.76 37.19
N ALA A 40 -19.41 33.48 37.35
CA ALA A 40 -18.07 33.08 36.93
C ALA A 40 -17.31 32.43 38.11
N LEU A 41 -16.73 31.25 37.88
CA LEU A 41 -15.70 30.59 38.70
C LEU A 41 -14.75 29.78 37.79
N PRO A 42 -13.50 29.50 38.22
CA PRO A 42 -12.39 29.18 37.32
C PRO A 42 -12.33 27.69 36.90
N GLY A 43 -12.19 27.46 35.59
CA GLY A 43 -11.30 26.46 34.98
C GLY A 43 -11.33 25.01 35.49
N GLY A 44 -12.51 24.38 35.59
CA GLY A 44 -12.62 22.92 35.62
C GLY A 44 -12.99 22.40 34.23
N CYS A 45 -12.23 21.45 33.68
CA CYS A 45 -12.65 20.69 32.50
C CYS A 45 -14.00 20.02 32.80
N SER A 46 -15.08 20.51 32.18
CA SER A 46 -16.39 19.86 32.27
C SER A 46 -16.31 18.42 31.75
N PRO A 47 -16.99 17.46 32.39
CA PRO A 47 -17.37 16.23 31.72
C PRO A 47 -18.36 16.63 30.62
N ARG A 48 -17.93 16.58 29.37
CA ARG A 48 -18.84 16.77 28.23
C ARG A 48 -19.76 15.55 28.17
N ASP A 49 -21.05 15.79 28.26
CA ASP A 49 -22.07 14.85 27.80
C ASP A 49 -21.81 14.59 26.30
N PRO A 50 -21.54 13.34 25.88
CA PRO A 50 -21.35 13.01 24.49
C PRO A 50 -22.74 12.85 23.84
N TYR A 51 -23.01 13.60 22.78
CA TYR A 51 -24.21 13.54 21.93
C TYR A 51 -25.53 14.03 22.54
N PRO A 52 -26.48 14.49 21.70
CA PRO A 52 -27.88 14.53 22.11
C PRO A 52 -28.31 13.13 22.60
N PRO A 53 -28.93 13.00 23.78
CA PRO A 53 -29.46 11.74 24.26
C PRO A 53 -30.50 11.25 23.24
N GLY A 54 -30.14 10.25 22.42
CA GLY A 54 -31.04 9.78 21.36
C GLY A 54 -30.43 9.11 20.14
N VAL A 55 -29.10 9.08 19.96
CA VAL A 55 -28.50 8.12 19.01
C VAL A 55 -28.58 6.75 19.66
N VAL A 56 -29.76 6.13 19.57
CA VAL A 56 -29.94 4.71 19.85
C VAL A 56 -28.90 4.01 18.99
N ALA A 57 -27.94 3.33 19.62
CA ALA A 57 -26.98 2.50 18.92
C ALA A 57 -27.81 1.51 18.09
N ALA A 58 -27.90 1.75 16.77
CA ALA A 58 -28.56 0.83 15.89
C ALA A 58 -27.91 -0.54 16.15
N PRO A 59 -28.70 -1.61 16.35
CA PRO A 59 -28.13 -2.92 16.61
C PRO A 59 -27.13 -3.24 15.51
N ALA A 60 -25.95 -3.69 15.91
CA ALA A 60 -24.92 -4.12 14.97
C ALA A 60 -25.54 -5.11 13.97
N SER A 61 -25.54 -4.77 12.69
CA SER A 61 -25.99 -5.70 11.66
C SER A 61 -24.77 -6.37 11.03
N ALA A 62 -24.83 -7.69 10.93
CA ALA A 62 -23.84 -8.49 10.21
C ALA A 62 -24.04 -8.43 8.68
N ALA A 63 -25.19 -7.92 8.20
CA ALA A 63 -25.42 -7.72 6.79
C ALA A 63 -24.48 -6.62 6.25
N PRO A 64 -23.93 -6.76 5.03
CA PRO A 64 -23.18 -5.70 4.40
C PRO A 64 -23.95 -4.38 4.32
N VAL A 65 -23.23 -3.26 4.27
CA VAL A 65 -23.79 -1.99 3.83
C VAL A 65 -23.88 -2.03 2.31
N GLU A 66 -25.01 -1.63 1.73
CA GLU A 66 -25.27 -1.70 0.28
C GLU A 66 -25.60 -0.34 -0.36
N SER A 67 -25.89 0.68 0.46
CA SER A 67 -26.18 2.04 0.00
C SER A 67 -25.45 3.11 0.81
N MET A 68 -25.16 4.25 0.18
CA MET A 68 -24.65 5.47 0.83
C MET A 68 -25.64 6.07 1.83
N ASP A 69 -26.95 5.82 1.67
CA ASP A 69 -27.98 6.31 2.58
C ASP A 69 -28.16 5.42 3.83
N ASP A 70 -27.35 4.37 3.99
CA ASP A 70 -27.41 3.49 5.15
C ASP A 70 -27.02 4.26 6.43
N PRO A 71 -27.88 4.29 7.46
CA PRO A 71 -27.63 5.07 8.68
C PRO A 71 -26.36 4.61 9.41
N ARG A 72 -25.89 3.37 9.18
CA ARG A 72 -24.66 2.85 9.80
C ARG A 72 -23.41 3.61 9.35
N ILE A 73 -23.40 4.22 8.16
CA ILE A 73 -22.27 5.01 7.64
C ILE A 73 -22.54 6.52 7.62
N ALA A 74 -23.70 6.98 8.10
CA ALA A 74 -24.03 8.42 8.13
C ALA A 74 -22.97 9.27 8.85
N HIS A 75 -22.48 8.81 10.01
CA HIS A 75 -21.40 9.46 10.76
C HIS A 75 -20.12 9.67 9.93
N LEU A 76 -19.78 8.71 9.06
CA LEU A 76 -18.63 8.78 8.18
C LEU A 76 -18.85 9.80 7.06
N LEU A 77 -20.05 9.84 6.49
CA LEU A 77 -20.41 10.79 5.44
C LEU A 77 -20.50 12.24 5.95
N ASP A 78 -20.96 12.41 7.19
CA ASP A 78 -20.97 13.71 7.85
C ASP A 78 -19.55 14.21 8.11
N ALA A 79 -18.67 13.36 8.65
CA ALA A 79 -17.26 13.68 8.83
C ALA A 79 -16.55 13.99 7.49
N ALA A 80 -16.89 13.25 6.43
CA ALA A 80 -16.34 13.48 5.09
C ALA A 80 -16.69 14.87 4.52
N ARG A 81 -17.82 15.49 4.92
CA ARG A 81 -18.10 16.90 4.57
C ARG A 81 -17.05 17.81 5.20
N THR A 82 -16.78 17.63 6.49
CA THR A 82 -15.76 18.39 7.21
C THR A 82 -14.36 18.17 6.62
N TRP A 83 -13.98 16.93 6.28
CA TRP A 83 -12.68 16.62 5.67
C TRP A 83 -12.45 17.26 4.31
N ARG A 84 -13.53 17.48 3.54
CA ARG A 84 -13.46 18.20 2.26
C ARG A 84 -13.24 19.70 2.47
N GLU A 85 -13.73 20.26 3.56
CA GLU A 85 -13.49 21.65 3.95
C GLU A 85 -12.11 21.84 4.61
N MET A 86 -11.60 20.81 5.28
CA MET A 86 -10.29 20.79 5.94
C MET A 86 -9.19 20.24 5.04
N ARG A 87 -9.03 20.80 3.83
CA ARG A 87 -7.95 20.39 2.91
C ARG A 87 -6.60 21.03 3.23
N GLY A 88 -6.58 22.04 4.10
CA GLY A 88 -5.45 22.94 4.25
C GLY A 88 -5.41 23.98 3.14
N PRO A 89 -4.45 24.91 3.21
CA PRO A 89 -4.22 25.85 2.13
C PRO A 89 -3.81 25.09 0.86
N GLY A 90 -4.30 25.56 -0.29
CA GLY A 90 -3.94 24.99 -1.57
C GLY A 90 -2.49 25.33 -1.89
N ARG A 91 -1.63 24.31 -2.00
CA ARG A 91 -0.29 24.46 -2.55
C ARG A 91 -0.26 24.12 -4.04
N GLU A 92 0.47 24.92 -4.79
CA GLU A 92 0.83 24.64 -6.17
C GLU A 92 1.93 23.58 -6.23
N VAL A 93 1.68 22.52 -6.99
CA VAL A 93 2.69 21.50 -7.27
C VAL A 93 3.59 22.02 -8.38
N VAL A 94 4.87 22.21 -8.10
CA VAL A 94 5.87 22.56 -9.11
C VAL A 94 6.21 21.32 -9.94
N ASP A 95 6.23 21.45 -11.27
CA ASP A 95 6.46 20.34 -12.21
C ASP A 95 7.93 19.88 -12.26
N GLN A 96 8.43 19.37 -11.15
CA GLN A 96 9.81 18.88 -11.04
C GLN A 96 9.91 17.72 -10.06
N LEU A 97 10.96 16.93 -10.18
CA LEU A 97 11.37 15.95 -9.17
C LEU A 97 12.75 16.34 -8.63
N VAL A 98 12.89 16.42 -7.31
CA VAL A 98 14.17 16.67 -6.64
C VAL A 98 14.73 15.35 -6.11
N LEU A 99 15.97 15.05 -6.45
CA LEU A 99 16.74 13.92 -5.95
C LEU A 99 17.77 14.40 -4.92
N VAL A 100 17.84 13.71 -3.79
CA VAL A 100 18.77 13.99 -2.69
C VAL A 100 19.62 12.76 -2.38
N ALA A 101 20.84 12.98 -1.87
CA ALA A 101 21.77 11.87 -1.61
C ALA A 101 21.45 11.08 -0.33
N ASP A 102 20.90 11.74 0.70
CA ASP A 102 20.69 11.16 2.02
C ASP A 102 19.62 11.91 2.85
N VAL A 103 19.37 11.44 4.07
CA VAL A 103 18.36 11.99 4.99
C VAL A 103 18.66 13.45 5.43
N PRO A 104 19.90 13.84 5.79
CA PRO A 104 20.21 15.24 6.06
C PRO A 104 19.92 16.16 4.86
N THR A 105 20.32 15.73 3.66
CA THR A 105 20.04 16.47 2.42
C THR A 105 18.54 16.51 2.13
N PHE A 106 17.80 15.43 2.44
CA PHE A 106 16.35 15.38 2.34
C PHE A 106 15.66 16.44 3.21
N PHE A 107 16.05 16.58 4.48
CA PHE A 107 15.46 17.61 5.35
C PHE A 107 15.78 19.02 4.87
N SER A 108 16.99 19.26 4.34
CA SER A 108 17.34 20.54 3.73
C SER A 108 16.47 20.86 2.51
N ALA A 109 16.23 19.89 1.62
CA ALA A 109 15.35 20.07 0.48
C ALA A 109 13.88 20.25 0.90
N LEU A 110 13.44 19.53 1.94
CA LEU A 110 12.07 19.65 2.47
C LEU A 110 11.82 21.04 3.09
N ALA A 111 12.83 21.61 3.74
CA ALA A 111 12.79 22.98 4.28
C ALA A 111 12.70 24.06 3.18
N ALA A 112 12.89 23.71 1.92
CA ALA A 112 12.69 24.60 0.78
C ALA A 112 11.27 24.56 0.20
N TRP A 113 10.37 23.74 0.74
CA TRP A 113 8.93 23.93 0.54
C TRP A 113 8.45 25.15 1.34
N ASP A 114 7.28 25.69 0.99
CA ASP A 114 6.67 26.81 1.69
C ASP A 114 5.13 26.66 1.77
N GLY A 115 4.43 27.68 2.28
CA GLY A 115 2.97 27.67 2.38
C GLY A 115 2.21 27.58 1.04
N ARG A 116 2.87 27.85 -0.09
CA ARG A 116 2.28 28.03 -1.43
C ARG A 116 2.74 27.03 -2.45
N THR A 117 3.97 26.55 -2.38
CA THR A 117 4.60 25.70 -3.39
C THR A 117 5.30 24.51 -2.76
N PHE A 118 5.28 23.39 -3.47
CA PHE A 118 5.95 22.16 -3.09
C PHE A 118 6.14 21.25 -4.30
N TYR A 119 7.03 20.28 -4.18
CA TYR A 119 7.42 19.37 -5.26
C TYR A 119 7.92 18.04 -4.69
N PRO A 120 7.79 16.92 -5.41
CA PRO A 120 8.36 15.65 -4.97
C PRO A 120 9.85 15.71 -4.67
N ILE A 121 10.26 15.13 -3.54
CA ILE A 121 11.66 14.95 -3.15
C ILE A 121 11.89 13.47 -2.85
N LEU A 122 12.87 12.84 -3.49
CA LEU A 122 13.22 11.44 -3.25
C LEU A 122 14.69 11.29 -2.87
N ILE A 123 14.98 10.37 -1.94
CA ILE A 123 16.34 9.90 -1.72
C ILE A 123 16.73 9.02 -2.91
N ASP A 124 17.90 9.29 -3.51
CA ASP A 124 18.34 8.76 -4.80
C ASP A 124 18.61 7.24 -4.75
N ASP A 125 17.55 6.44 -4.90
CA ASP A 125 17.58 4.98 -5.01
C ASP A 125 16.73 4.54 -6.24
N PRO A 126 17.32 3.90 -7.26
CA PRO A 126 16.62 3.44 -8.46
C PRO A 126 15.38 2.60 -8.20
N ARG A 127 15.35 1.85 -7.10
CA ARG A 127 14.19 1.00 -6.73
C ARG A 127 12.92 1.81 -6.50
N TRP A 128 13.07 3.07 -6.09
CA TRP A 128 11.96 3.94 -5.72
C TRP A 128 11.82 5.16 -6.64
N THR A 129 12.94 5.69 -7.12
CA THR A 129 12.99 6.88 -7.97
C THR A 129 12.45 6.64 -9.37
N LEU A 130 12.78 5.51 -10.01
CA LEU A 130 12.31 5.22 -11.38
C LEU A 130 10.80 4.99 -11.42
N PRO A 131 10.20 4.12 -10.58
CA PRO A 131 8.75 3.94 -10.57
C PRO A 131 8.00 5.26 -10.27
N PHE A 132 8.52 6.06 -9.32
CA PHE A 132 7.93 7.37 -9.03
C PHE A 132 8.04 8.33 -10.21
N ALA A 133 9.21 8.44 -10.85
CA ALA A 133 9.42 9.34 -11.98
C ALA A 133 8.54 8.96 -13.17
N GLU A 134 8.32 7.68 -13.42
CA GLU A 134 7.42 7.17 -14.47
C GLU A 134 5.95 7.46 -14.17
N ALA A 135 5.53 7.36 -12.91
CA ALA A 135 4.18 7.69 -12.48
C ALA A 135 3.93 9.20 -12.46
N PHE A 136 4.88 9.98 -11.92
CA PHE A 136 4.75 11.44 -11.80
C PHE A 136 4.99 12.17 -13.12
N ARG A 137 5.90 11.68 -13.97
CA ARG A 137 6.32 12.29 -15.24
C ARG A 137 6.66 13.78 -15.06
N PRO A 138 7.77 14.10 -14.35
CA PRO A 138 8.16 15.49 -14.13
C PRO A 138 8.63 16.15 -15.44
N SER A 139 8.48 17.47 -15.55
CA SER A 139 9.05 18.22 -16.69
C SER A 139 10.57 18.37 -16.61
N ARG A 140 11.13 18.29 -15.40
CA ARG A 140 12.58 18.32 -15.14
C ARG A 140 12.94 17.57 -13.86
N ILE A 141 14.16 17.07 -13.78
CA ILE A 141 14.72 16.44 -12.59
C ILE A 141 15.88 17.29 -12.08
N LEU A 142 15.94 17.51 -10.77
CA LEU A 142 16.97 18.31 -10.09
C LEU A 142 17.75 17.42 -9.11
N ARG A 143 19.05 17.64 -8.99
CA ARG A 143 19.88 17.09 -7.91
C ARG A 143 20.17 18.18 -6.88
N TRP A 144 19.71 17.96 -5.65
CA TRP A 144 19.93 18.89 -4.55
C TRP A 144 21.39 18.81 -4.05
N PRO A 145 22.03 19.93 -3.71
CA PRO A 145 23.38 19.92 -3.16
C PRO A 145 23.42 19.15 -1.84
N THR A 146 24.42 18.28 -1.69
CA THR A 146 24.59 17.48 -0.47
C THR A 146 24.85 18.38 0.72
N THR A 147 24.09 18.18 1.80
CA THR A 147 24.35 18.83 3.08
C THR A 147 25.50 18.11 3.78
N PRO A 148 26.59 18.81 4.17
CA PRO A 148 27.66 18.17 4.94
C PRO A 148 27.10 17.55 6.22
N ARG A 149 27.51 16.31 6.53
CA ARG A 149 27.17 15.72 7.83
C ARG A 149 27.85 16.51 8.94
N GLY A 150 27.04 17.14 9.80
CA GLY A 150 27.54 17.76 11.02
C GLY A 150 28.14 16.73 11.97
N VAL A 151 29.12 17.16 12.77
CA VAL A 151 29.65 16.38 13.89
C VAL A 151 28.54 16.30 14.95
N GLY A 152 27.88 15.14 15.10
CA GLY A 152 26.79 14.96 16.06
C GLY A 152 25.58 14.13 15.60
N SER A 153 25.55 13.62 14.35
CA SER A 153 24.39 12.98 13.67
C SER A 153 23.74 11.75 14.34
N GLY A 154 23.22 11.92 15.55
CA GLY A 154 22.47 10.92 16.28
C GLY A 154 20.95 11.07 16.08
N PRO A 155 20.16 10.10 16.55
CA PRO A 155 18.70 10.11 16.45
C PRO A 155 18.00 11.39 16.93
N VAL A 156 18.57 12.09 17.92
CA VAL A 156 17.99 13.32 18.50
C VAL A 156 18.19 14.50 17.55
N ASP A 157 19.37 14.62 16.96
CA ASP A 157 19.70 15.69 16.01
C ASP A 157 18.87 15.52 14.72
N GLU A 158 18.70 14.28 14.25
CA GLU A 158 17.80 13.97 13.14
C GLU A 158 16.35 14.35 13.44
N TRP A 159 15.87 14.14 14.67
CA TRP A 159 14.55 14.59 15.10
C TRP A 159 14.42 16.12 15.07
N GLY A 160 15.46 16.83 15.53
CA GLY A 160 15.52 18.29 15.47
C GLY A 160 15.43 18.80 14.03
N ALA A 161 16.28 18.25 13.14
CA ALA A 161 16.30 18.61 11.72
C ALA A 161 14.97 18.30 11.00
N ALA A 162 14.34 17.16 11.31
CA ALA A 162 13.03 16.81 10.79
C ALA A 162 11.95 17.82 11.24
N GLY A 163 11.96 18.20 12.52
CA GLY A 163 11.03 19.19 13.07
C GLY A 163 11.23 20.57 12.43
N GLU A 164 12.46 21.04 12.34
CA GLU A 164 12.78 22.32 11.71
C GLU A 164 12.34 22.36 10.25
N ALA A 165 12.62 21.31 9.48
CA ALA A 165 12.20 21.21 8.08
C ALA A 165 10.68 21.25 7.92
N VAL A 166 9.93 20.55 8.80
CA VAL A 166 8.47 20.58 8.81
C VAL A 166 7.94 21.98 9.11
N SER A 167 8.46 22.62 10.15
CA SER A 167 8.05 23.97 10.54
C SER A 167 8.34 25.00 9.45
N ARG A 168 9.51 24.88 8.82
CA ARG A 168 9.94 25.76 7.73
C ARG A 168 9.07 25.59 6.49
N ALA A 169 8.68 24.36 6.17
CA ALA A 169 7.81 24.08 5.03
C ALA A 169 6.45 24.79 5.13
N TRP A 170 6.02 25.24 6.30
CA TRP A 170 4.70 25.86 6.51
C TRP A 170 4.67 27.38 6.34
N VAL A 171 5.82 28.06 6.24
CA VAL A 171 5.91 29.52 6.20
C VAL A 171 6.36 30.02 4.83
N GLU A 172 5.91 31.21 4.42
CA GLU A 172 6.28 31.82 3.12
C GLU A 172 7.57 32.66 3.21
N ASP A 173 7.80 33.34 4.32
CA ASP A 173 8.88 34.32 4.50
C ASP A 173 10.26 33.69 4.46
N GLU A 174 11.31 34.39 4.00
CA GLU A 174 12.69 33.89 3.90
C GLU A 174 13.28 33.37 5.25
N PRO A 175 14.28 32.47 5.21
CA PRO A 175 14.94 31.98 6.42
C PRO A 175 15.47 33.13 7.31
N GLY A 176 15.19 33.06 8.62
CA GLY A 176 15.64 34.05 9.60
C GLY A 176 14.77 35.31 9.69
N GLN A 177 13.69 35.42 8.92
CA GLN A 177 12.77 36.57 8.99
C GLN A 177 11.56 36.34 9.90
N VAL A 178 11.23 35.09 10.24
CA VAL A 178 10.00 34.72 10.98
C VAL A 178 10.27 33.62 12.00
N ASP A 179 9.58 33.73 13.15
CA ASP A 179 9.53 32.68 14.17
C ASP A 179 8.81 31.44 13.62
N LEU A 180 9.53 30.33 13.53
CA LEU A 180 8.98 29.09 13.02
C LEU A 180 7.92 28.51 13.97
N PRO A 181 6.76 28.06 13.45
CA PRO A 181 5.76 27.39 14.27
C PRO A 181 6.34 26.09 14.87
N PRO A 182 5.96 25.69 16.11
CA PRO A 182 6.42 24.42 16.66
C PRO A 182 5.97 23.23 15.76
N PRO A 183 6.85 22.28 15.42
CA PRO A 183 6.50 21.19 14.49
C PRO A 183 5.44 20.24 15.06
N GLY A 184 5.35 20.17 16.39
CA GLY A 184 4.35 19.40 17.11
C GLY A 184 3.02 20.13 17.34
N ALA A 185 2.80 21.30 16.72
CA ALA A 185 1.58 22.07 16.82
C ALA A 185 1.04 22.41 15.42
N ARG A 186 -0.27 22.67 15.32
CA ARG A 186 -0.86 23.15 14.07
C ARG A 186 -0.37 24.56 13.77
N PRO A 187 -0.04 24.87 12.49
CA PRO A 187 0.16 26.25 12.05
C PRO A 187 -1.09 27.09 12.33
N ARG A 188 -0.96 28.17 13.10
CA ARG A 188 -2.11 29.01 13.48
C ARG A 188 -2.64 29.86 12.33
N ASP A 189 -1.75 30.23 11.40
CA ASP A 189 -2.03 31.23 10.37
C ASP A 189 -2.51 30.63 9.04
N LEU A 190 -2.52 29.29 8.91
CA LEU A 190 -2.90 28.58 7.68
C LEU A 190 -4.39 28.22 7.57
N GLY A 191 -5.21 28.70 8.52
CA GLY A 191 -6.64 28.37 8.56
C GLY A 191 -6.92 26.91 8.93
N ARG A 192 -7.93 26.30 8.28
CA ARG A 192 -8.33 24.91 8.55
C ARG A 192 -7.36 23.93 7.90
N THR A 193 -6.44 23.38 8.68
CA THR A 193 -5.51 22.32 8.25
C THR A 193 -6.18 20.95 8.21
N PRO A 194 -5.66 19.97 7.44
CA PRO A 194 -6.10 18.59 7.46
C PRO A 194 -6.19 17.98 8.87
N PRO A 195 -7.24 17.18 9.16
CA PRO A 195 -7.49 16.71 10.51
C PRO A 195 -6.64 15.50 10.87
N GLY A 196 -5.32 15.66 10.99
CA GLY A 196 -4.46 14.52 11.31
C GLY A 196 -3.16 14.87 12.01
N LEU A 197 -2.51 13.83 12.51
CA LEU A 197 -1.20 13.88 13.16
C LEU A 197 -0.28 12.82 12.55
N VAL A 198 1.00 13.15 12.43
CA VAL A 198 2.04 12.17 12.07
C VAL A 198 2.84 11.84 13.32
N LEU A 199 2.81 10.58 13.73
CA LEU A 199 3.46 10.08 14.94
C LEU A 199 4.78 9.41 14.57
N SER A 200 5.88 9.81 15.21
CA SER A 200 7.20 9.20 15.00
C SER A 200 8.05 9.27 16.27
N HIS A 201 9.29 8.76 16.21
CA HIS A 201 10.26 8.84 17.29
C HIS A 201 11.68 9.02 16.76
N PRO A 202 12.61 9.59 17.57
CA PRO A 202 14.03 9.60 17.25
C PRO A 202 14.54 8.20 16.88
N GLY A 203 15.23 8.09 15.75
CA GLY A 203 15.80 6.82 15.26
C GLY A 203 14.77 5.90 14.59
N SER A 204 13.56 6.39 14.31
CA SER A 204 12.63 5.68 13.43
C SER A 204 13.22 5.60 12.02
N PRO A 205 13.23 4.42 11.37
CA PRO A 205 13.66 4.29 9.98
C PRO A 205 12.74 5.05 9.00
N ALA A 206 11.51 5.35 9.43
CA ALA A 206 10.51 6.06 8.63
C ALA A 206 10.40 7.56 8.96
N LEU A 207 11.32 8.13 9.75
CA LEU A 207 11.26 9.55 10.17
C LEU A 207 11.25 10.52 8.97
N ALA A 208 12.03 10.23 7.93
CA ALA A 208 12.07 11.07 6.72
C ALA A 208 10.71 11.12 6.01
N GLY A 209 10.06 9.96 5.81
CA GLY A 209 8.70 9.90 5.28
C GLY A 209 7.66 10.52 6.23
N ALA A 210 7.86 10.42 7.54
CA ALA A 210 7.00 11.07 8.55
C ALA A 210 7.04 12.60 8.38
N ALA A 211 8.25 13.17 8.30
CA ALA A 211 8.45 14.59 8.08
C ALA A 211 7.84 15.06 6.75
N ALA A 212 7.98 14.25 5.69
CA ALA A 212 7.38 14.53 4.38
C ALA A 212 5.84 14.66 4.46
N LEU A 213 5.16 13.69 5.10
CA LEU A 213 3.71 13.74 5.27
C LEU A 213 3.28 14.90 6.17
N ALA A 214 3.98 15.13 7.28
CA ALA A 214 3.70 16.25 8.19
C ALA A 214 3.81 17.60 7.47
N ALA A 215 4.93 17.83 6.76
CA ALA A 215 5.16 19.02 5.96
C ALA A 215 4.12 19.16 4.85
N GLY A 216 3.91 18.09 4.06
CA GLY A 216 3.04 18.08 2.88
C GLY A 216 1.54 18.22 3.19
N ARG A 217 1.09 17.68 4.32
CA ARG A 217 -0.32 17.73 4.77
C ARG A 217 -0.59 18.85 5.77
N PHE A 218 0.39 19.68 6.14
CA PHE A 218 0.24 20.65 7.23
C PHE A 218 -0.20 20.00 8.55
N GLN A 219 0.29 18.79 8.81
CA GLN A 219 -0.06 18.00 10.00
C GLN A 219 1.08 18.05 11.02
N PRO A 220 0.80 18.20 12.32
CA PRO A 220 1.84 18.16 13.33
C PRO A 220 2.67 16.87 13.31
N LEU A 221 4.00 17.00 13.39
CA LEU A 221 4.94 15.91 13.63
C LEU A 221 5.11 15.72 15.13
N VAL A 222 4.54 14.64 15.65
CA VAL A 222 4.38 14.41 17.08
C VAL A 222 5.24 13.24 17.55
N ARG A 223 6.11 13.52 18.53
CA ARG A 223 6.92 12.49 19.19
C ARG A 223 6.06 11.58 20.05
N VAL A 224 6.17 10.26 19.84
CA VAL A 224 5.65 9.20 20.71
C VAL A 224 6.79 8.24 21.05
N GLY A 225 6.95 7.88 22.32
CA GLY A 225 8.03 6.97 22.74
C GLY A 225 7.90 5.56 22.15
N ARG A 226 9.02 4.82 22.11
CA ARG A 226 9.00 3.37 21.82
C ARG A 226 8.28 2.63 22.95
N VAL A 227 7.70 1.48 22.66
CA VAL A 227 7.10 0.63 23.69
C VAL A 227 8.22 -0.12 24.41
N VAL A 228 8.30 0.00 25.73
CA VAL A 228 9.25 -0.74 26.57
C VAL A 228 8.47 -1.63 27.54
N THR A 229 8.98 -2.82 27.80
CA THR A 229 8.40 -3.73 28.82
C THR A 229 9.15 -3.60 30.13
N GLU A 230 8.44 -3.64 31.26
CA GLU A 230 9.06 -3.58 32.59
C GLU A 230 10.03 -4.75 32.84
N ASP A 231 9.75 -5.93 32.26
CA ASP A 231 10.49 -7.17 32.51
C ASP A 231 11.77 -7.35 31.68
N ARG A 232 11.88 -6.66 30.54
CA ARG A 232 13.07 -6.74 29.67
C ARG A 232 13.86 -5.46 29.80
N ARG A 233 14.95 -5.50 30.60
CA ARG A 233 16.05 -4.51 30.69
C ARG A 233 16.04 -3.40 29.62
N GLU A 234 15.10 -2.47 29.72
CA GLU A 234 14.89 -1.30 28.86
C GLU A 234 14.88 -1.54 27.32
N GLU A 235 14.81 -2.77 26.83
CA GLU A 235 14.83 -3.02 25.38
C GLU A 235 13.47 -2.67 24.75
N PRO A 236 13.46 -1.74 23.77
CA PRO A 236 12.23 -1.36 23.11
C PRO A 236 11.69 -2.47 22.21
N LEU A 237 10.38 -2.71 22.28
CA LEU A 237 9.66 -3.60 21.39
C LEU A 237 9.52 -2.95 20.00
N GLY A 238 9.98 -3.67 18.98
CA GLY A 238 9.83 -3.27 17.57
C GLY A 238 8.66 -3.97 16.86
N PHE A 239 8.62 -3.80 15.54
CA PHE A 239 7.53 -4.25 14.66
C PHE A 239 7.13 -5.72 14.83
N ALA A 240 8.11 -6.61 14.95
CA ALA A 240 7.91 -8.06 15.04
C ALA A 240 7.36 -8.53 16.40
N ALA A 241 7.34 -7.67 17.42
CA ALA A 241 6.82 -8.05 18.73
C ALA A 241 5.29 -8.12 18.73
N THR A 242 4.76 -9.02 19.57
CA THR A 242 3.33 -9.11 19.89
C THR A 242 3.09 -8.53 21.29
N LEU A 243 2.24 -7.52 21.38
CA LEU A 243 1.83 -6.95 22.66
C LEU A 243 0.81 -7.88 23.36
N THR A 244 0.77 -7.83 24.69
CA THR A 244 -0.44 -8.25 25.40
C THR A 244 -1.57 -7.23 25.16
N GLU A 245 -2.81 -7.65 25.39
CA GLU A 245 -3.96 -6.74 25.32
C GLU A 245 -3.81 -5.53 26.26
N GLU A 246 -3.30 -5.71 27.49
CA GLU A 246 -3.06 -4.57 28.40
C GLU A 246 -1.99 -3.63 27.88
N GLN A 247 -0.90 -4.16 27.31
CA GLN A 247 0.17 -3.35 26.73
C GLN A 247 -0.33 -2.55 25.52
N ALA A 248 -1.20 -3.15 24.69
CA ALA A 248 -1.81 -2.49 23.54
C ALA A 248 -2.75 -1.35 23.98
N ILE A 249 -3.59 -1.58 25.00
CA ILE A 249 -4.44 -0.55 25.61
C ILE A 249 -3.59 0.58 26.21
N ALA A 250 -2.54 0.25 26.94
CA ALA A 250 -1.64 1.24 27.52
C ALA A 250 -0.93 2.07 26.45
N PHE A 251 -0.52 1.45 25.35
CA PHE A 251 0.02 2.17 24.20
C PHE A 251 -1.02 3.07 23.53
N ALA A 252 -2.24 2.59 23.33
CA ALA A 252 -3.33 3.38 22.76
C ALA A 252 -3.68 4.62 23.60
N ARG A 253 -3.80 4.46 24.93
CA ARG A 253 -4.02 5.58 25.85
C ARG A 253 -2.85 6.58 25.86
N ARG A 254 -1.62 6.10 25.71
CA ARG A 254 -0.43 6.98 25.60
C ARG A 254 -0.45 7.81 24.31
N VAL A 255 -0.87 7.20 23.20
CA VAL A 255 -1.07 7.90 21.92
C VAL A 255 -2.18 8.94 22.09
N GLU A 256 -3.33 8.56 22.64
CA GLU A 256 -4.45 9.47 22.88
C GLU A 256 -4.07 10.64 23.80
N ALA A 257 -3.37 10.39 24.92
CA ALA A 257 -2.87 11.44 25.80
C ALA A 257 -1.92 12.40 25.06
N ARG A 258 -1.15 11.89 24.09
CA ARG A 258 -0.31 12.72 23.24
C ARG A 258 -1.13 13.57 22.27
N VAL A 259 -2.18 13.00 21.65
CA VAL A 259 -3.13 13.75 20.82
C VAL A 259 -3.79 14.87 21.62
N ALA A 260 -4.26 14.57 22.84
CA ALA A 260 -4.88 15.53 23.74
C ALA A 260 -3.96 16.72 24.10
N SER A 261 -2.65 16.50 24.10
CA SER A 261 -1.67 17.57 24.35
C SER A 261 -1.45 18.52 23.17
N VAL A 262 -1.93 18.18 21.96
CA VAL A 262 -1.65 18.90 20.71
C VAL A 262 -2.93 19.43 20.04
N ALA A 263 -4.03 18.70 20.11
CA ALA A 263 -5.29 19.03 19.44
C ALA A 263 -6.22 19.84 20.37
N LYS A 264 -6.93 20.84 19.82
CA LYS A 264 -7.92 21.59 20.61
C LYS A 264 -9.24 20.82 20.73
N SER A 265 -9.63 20.10 19.68
CA SER A 265 -10.72 19.14 19.71
C SER A 265 -10.26 17.75 19.24
N TYR A 266 -10.76 16.72 19.90
CA TYR A 266 -10.63 15.32 19.50
C TYR A 266 -11.67 14.54 20.30
N GLY A 267 -12.07 13.38 19.79
CA GLY A 267 -13.04 12.51 20.46
C GLY A 267 -14.22 12.11 19.57
N ASP A 268 -14.52 12.92 18.54
CA ASP A 268 -15.54 12.62 17.54
C ASP A 268 -14.98 12.81 16.13
N LEU A 269 -15.53 12.09 15.14
CA LEU A 269 -15.13 12.32 13.75
C LEU A 269 -15.56 13.71 13.26
N GLY A 270 -14.68 14.37 12.53
CA GLY A 270 -14.84 15.77 12.10
C GLY A 270 -14.20 16.77 13.06
N ASP A 271 -13.50 16.28 14.09
CA ASP A 271 -12.71 17.11 14.98
C ASP A 271 -11.41 17.59 14.32
N ASP A 272 -10.61 18.30 15.09
CA ASP A 272 -9.26 18.64 14.71
C ASP A 272 -8.46 17.38 14.32
N VAL A 273 -8.60 16.22 14.98
CA VAL A 273 -7.81 15.01 14.67
C VAL A 273 -8.71 13.80 14.38
N ASP A 274 -8.72 13.38 13.11
CA ASP A 274 -9.43 12.21 12.61
C ASP A 274 -8.50 11.17 11.95
N PHE A 275 -7.22 11.50 11.75
CA PHE A 275 -6.26 10.63 11.07
C PHE A 275 -4.93 10.58 11.82
N LEU A 276 -4.40 9.38 12.02
CA LEU A 276 -3.10 9.14 12.67
C LEU A 276 -2.19 8.37 11.73
N THR A 277 -1.04 8.94 11.37
CA THR A 277 0.00 8.21 10.64
C THR A 277 1.07 7.71 11.60
N LEU A 278 1.23 6.39 11.74
CA LEU A 278 2.33 5.78 12.48
C LEU A 278 3.55 5.63 11.58
N ALA A 279 4.61 6.40 11.83
CA ALA A 279 5.87 6.33 11.11
C ALA A 279 7.01 6.00 12.09
N GLY A 280 6.94 4.81 12.69
CA GLY A 280 7.86 4.35 13.74
C GLY A 280 7.92 2.83 13.84
N ASP A 281 8.96 2.36 14.53
CA ASP A 281 9.17 0.94 14.83
C ASP A 281 8.42 0.56 16.11
N TRP A 282 7.12 0.36 15.97
CA TRP A 282 6.24 -0.12 17.04
C TRP A 282 5.62 -1.47 16.69
N PRO A 283 5.27 -2.29 17.69
CA PRO A 283 4.58 -3.56 17.50
C PRO A 283 3.39 -3.46 16.55
N PHE A 284 3.29 -4.43 15.66
CA PHE A 284 2.24 -4.49 14.63
C PHE A 284 0.95 -5.14 15.15
N ARG A 285 1.08 -6.03 16.14
CA ARG A 285 0.01 -6.92 16.61
C ARG A 285 -0.07 -6.98 18.14
N TYR A 286 -1.25 -7.35 18.64
CA TYR A 286 -1.47 -7.71 20.03
C TYR A 286 -2.30 -8.98 20.15
N ASP A 287 -2.02 -9.80 21.16
CA ASP A 287 -2.75 -11.04 21.46
C ASP A 287 -4.01 -10.70 22.27
N SER A 288 -5.19 -10.85 21.65
CA SER A 288 -6.48 -10.75 22.36
C SER A 288 -6.92 -12.14 22.81
N ARG A 289 -6.83 -12.39 24.13
CA ARG A 289 -7.19 -13.67 24.74
C ARG A 289 -8.68 -13.80 25.06
N ARG A 290 -9.43 -12.70 24.94
CA ARG A 290 -10.88 -12.64 25.23
C ARG A 290 -11.70 -13.17 24.06
N GLY A 291 -12.92 -13.63 24.35
CA GLY A 291 -13.85 -14.19 23.38
C GLY A 291 -13.69 -15.69 23.13
N SER A 292 -14.52 -16.23 22.23
CA SER A 292 -14.49 -17.64 21.78
C SER A 292 -14.30 -17.73 20.26
N GLY A 293 -13.78 -18.86 19.78
CA GLY A 293 -13.58 -19.10 18.35
C GLY A 293 -12.64 -18.08 17.68
N MET A 294 -13.06 -17.53 16.55
CA MET A 294 -12.25 -16.58 15.77
C MET A 294 -12.09 -15.21 16.42
N ASN A 295 -12.82 -14.86 17.49
CA ASN A 295 -12.63 -13.58 18.18
C ASN A 295 -11.35 -13.54 19.04
N ARG A 296 -10.75 -14.71 19.30
CA ARG A 296 -9.47 -14.88 20.01
C ARG A 296 -8.29 -14.84 19.05
N GLY A 297 -7.15 -14.30 19.48
CA GLY A 297 -5.86 -14.32 18.78
C GLY A 297 -5.36 -12.93 18.39
N ASP A 298 -4.37 -12.89 17.49
CA ASP A 298 -3.72 -11.63 17.10
C ASP A 298 -4.71 -10.65 16.44
N ARG A 299 -4.65 -9.38 16.88
CA ARG A 299 -5.39 -8.22 16.35
C ARG A 299 -4.45 -7.05 16.09
N ALA A 300 -4.87 -6.16 15.18
CA ALA A 300 -4.04 -5.06 14.72
C ALA A 300 -3.96 -3.95 15.75
N VAL A 301 -2.74 -3.59 16.18
CA VAL A 301 -2.51 -2.41 17.04
C VAL A 301 -3.05 -1.17 16.33
N ASP A 302 -2.82 -1.06 15.03
CA ASP A 302 -3.24 0.04 14.18
C ASP A 302 -4.77 0.17 14.09
N ASP A 303 -5.53 -0.90 14.34
CA ASP A 303 -6.99 -0.79 14.41
C ASP A 303 -7.52 -0.44 15.79
N LEU A 304 -6.76 -0.70 16.85
CA LEU A 304 -7.08 -0.25 18.21
C LEU A 304 -6.88 1.25 18.38
N LEU A 305 -5.83 1.82 17.78
CA LEU A 305 -5.51 3.25 17.86
C LEU A 305 -6.58 4.11 17.17
N GLY A 306 -6.99 5.20 17.82
CA GLY A 306 -8.05 6.10 17.33
C GLY A 306 -9.46 5.70 17.77
N ARG A 307 -9.60 4.82 18.76
CA ARG A 307 -10.89 4.38 19.32
C ARG A 307 -11.11 4.90 20.71
N GLU A 308 -12.38 5.08 21.06
CA GLU A 308 -12.78 5.38 22.42
C GLU A 308 -12.63 4.11 23.28
N LEU A 309 -11.72 4.19 24.27
CA LEU A 309 -11.48 3.11 25.22
C LEU A 309 -12.20 3.43 26.52
N PRO A 310 -13.20 2.63 26.95
CA PRO A 310 -13.92 2.92 28.18
C PRO A 310 -12.97 3.03 29.39
N PRO A 311 -13.14 4.04 30.26
CA PRO A 311 -12.32 4.17 31.46
C PRO A 311 -12.39 2.92 32.33
N GLY A 312 -11.22 2.43 32.78
CA GLY A 312 -11.16 1.29 33.70
C GLY A 312 -11.54 -0.07 33.12
N THR A 313 -11.92 -0.18 31.84
CA THR A 313 -12.15 -1.48 31.19
C THR A 313 -10.99 -1.85 30.28
N ALA A 314 -10.80 -3.16 30.12
CA ALA A 314 -9.96 -3.75 29.07
C ALA A 314 -10.83 -4.42 27.99
N ASP A 315 -12.09 -4.01 27.88
CA ASP A 315 -12.99 -4.53 26.86
C ASP A 315 -12.73 -3.86 25.52
N VAL A 316 -11.77 -4.42 24.78
CA VAL A 316 -11.44 -3.98 23.42
C VAL A 316 -12.60 -4.26 22.44
N ASP A 317 -13.44 -5.26 22.68
CA ASP A 317 -14.57 -5.59 21.80
C ASP A 317 -15.67 -4.51 21.88
N GLY A 318 -15.81 -3.88 23.05
CA GLY A 318 -16.69 -2.73 23.27
C GLY A 318 -16.23 -1.43 22.59
N ALA A 319 -14.97 -1.32 22.16
CA ALA A 319 -14.36 -0.09 21.62
C ALA A 319 -14.77 0.21 20.17
N ARG A 320 -16.08 0.30 19.89
CA ARG A 320 -16.63 0.43 18.53
C ARG A 320 -16.57 1.86 17.97
N ARG A 321 -16.64 2.86 18.85
CA ARG A 321 -16.56 4.26 18.46
C ARG A 321 -15.12 4.63 18.08
N ARG A 322 -14.99 5.41 17.01
CA ARG A 322 -13.72 5.95 16.52
C ARG A 322 -13.74 7.46 16.64
N TRP A 323 -12.62 7.99 17.08
CA TRP A 323 -12.28 9.41 16.96
C TRP A 323 -11.16 9.63 15.93
N ALA A 324 -10.45 8.58 15.50
CA ALA A 324 -9.51 8.66 14.40
C ALA A 324 -9.34 7.32 13.65
N TYR A 325 -8.81 7.42 12.42
CA TYR A 325 -8.37 6.31 11.58
C TYR A 325 -6.85 6.31 11.49
N THR A 326 -6.26 5.15 11.81
CA THR A 326 -4.81 5.03 11.87
C THR A 326 -4.27 4.29 10.65
N GLY A 327 -3.23 4.83 10.02
CA GLY A 327 -2.44 4.17 8.97
C GLY A 327 -0.98 4.06 9.37
N ARG A 328 -0.23 3.15 8.74
CA ARG A 328 1.18 2.92 9.07
C ARG A 328 2.11 3.15 7.88
N LEU A 329 3.05 4.06 8.01
CA LEU A 329 4.13 4.25 7.04
C LEU A 329 5.28 3.30 7.37
N LEU A 330 5.60 2.40 6.42
CA LEU A 330 6.65 1.39 6.55
C LEU A 330 7.86 1.69 5.68
N GLY A 331 8.96 1.00 5.98
CA GLY A 331 10.20 1.00 5.20
C GLY A 331 11.34 1.78 5.85
N ASP A 332 12.50 1.68 5.23
CA ASP A 332 13.65 2.54 5.51
C ASP A 332 13.43 3.96 4.98
N ALA A 333 14.44 4.82 5.08
CA ALA A 333 14.30 6.22 4.68
C ALA A 333 13.92 6.39 3.19
N PRO A 334 14.59 5.76 2.21
CA PRO A 334 14.17 5.85 0.80
C PRO A 334 12.74 5.35 0.57
N ALA A 335 12.38 4.19 1.12
CA ALA A 335 11.08 3.60 0.88
C ALA A 335 9.95 4.39 1.56
N SER A 336 10.16 4.88 2.79
CA SER A 336 9.16 5.71 3.50
C SER A 336 8.95 7.06 2.83
N VAL A 337 10.02 7.71 2.35
CA VAL A 337 9.94 8.95 1.56
C VAL A 337 9.19 8.71 0.25
N TYR A 338 9.51 7.63 -0.48
CA TYR A 338 8.78 7.25 -1.69
C TYR A 338 7.28 7.11 -1.44
N ARG A 339 6.89 6.38 -0.39
CA ARG A 339 5.47 6.17 -0.05
C ARG A 339 4.77 7.48 0.33
N ALA A 340 5.45 8.36 1.06
CA ALA A 340 4.95 9.69 1.39
C ALA A 340 4.75 10.56 0.14
N MET A 341 5.75 10.61 -0.75
CA MET A 341 5.65 11.37 -2.00
C MET A 341 4.57 10.81 -2.92
N ALA A 342 4.45 9.49 -3.04
CA ALA A 342 3.39 8.85 -3.81
C ALA A 342 2.00 9.25 -3.27
N ALA A 343 1.80 9.23 -1.95
CA ALA A 343 0.54 9.64 -1.34
C ALA A 343 0.22 11.14 -1.48
N LEU A 344 1.24 12.00 -1.59
CA LEU A 344 1.06 13.44 -1.75
C LEU A 344 0.81 13.85 -3.20
N PHE A 345 1.48 13.21 -4.15
CA PHE A 345 1.58 13.70 -5.53
C PHE A 345 0.93 12.82 -6.59
N LEU A 346 0.69 11.54 -6.32
CA LEU A 346 0.14 10.61 -7.31
C LEU A 346 -1.37 10.42 -7.11
N GLN A 347 -2.04 10.13 -8.23
CA GLN A 347 -3.45 9.75 -8.31
C GLN A 347 -3.56 8.60 -9.30
N PRO A 348 -4.45 7.61 -9.08
CA PRO A 348 -4.53 6.46 -9.98
C PRO A 348 -5.07 6.87 -11.35
N GLU A 349 -4.31 6.66 -12.41
CA GLU A 349 -4.73 6.82 -13.82
C GLU A 349 -5.37 5.53 -14.36
N SER A 350 -5.28 4.43 -13.61
CA SER A 350 -5.82 3.12 -13.97
C SER A 350 -6.27 2.32 -12.74
N ALA A 351 -7.18 1.36 -12.95
CA ALA A 351 -7.67 0.49 -11.90
C ALA A 351 -7.85 -0.96 -12.41
N LEU A 352 -7.33 -1.92 -11.65
CA LEU A 352 -7.54 -3.35 -11.87
C LEU A 352 -8.35 -3.93 -10.71
N LEU A 353 -9.53 -4.48 -11.00
CA LEU A 353 -10.38 -5.14 -10.03
C LEU A 353 -10.47 -6.63 -10.34
N TRP A 354 -10.25 -7.46 -9.34
CA TRP A 354 -10.13 -8.90 -9.49
C TRP A 354 -10.96 -9.64 -8.43
N ASN A 355 -11.88 -10.51 -8.85
CA ASN A 355 -12.68 -11.31 -7.93
C ASN A 355 -12.52 -12.81 -8.23
N THR A 356 -11.92 -13.54 -7.28
CA THR A 356 -11.76 -15.00 -7.39
C THR A 356 -12.86 -15.78 -6.67
N TYR A 357 -13.80 -15.10 -5.99
CA TYR A 357 -14.90 -15.77 -5.34
C TYR A 357 -15.95 -16.24 -6.35
N GLY A 358 -16.62 -17.35 -6.03
CA GLY A 358 -17.73 -17.87 -6.81
C GLY A 358 -19.02 -17.07 -6.62
N GLY A 359 -20.10 -17.52 -7.27
CA GLY A 359 -21.43 -16.96 -7.06
C GLY A 359 -22.10 -17.40 -5.75
N GLY A 360 -23.17 -16.70 -5.37
CA GLY A 360 -23.97 -16.99 -4.17
C GLY A 360 -23.53 -16.23 -2.93
N HIS A 361 -24.46 -15.97 -2.00
CA HIS A 361 -24.16 -15.27 -0.76
C HIS A 361 -23.28 -16.11 0.19
N PRO A 362 -22.39 -15.47 0.97
CA PRO A 362 -22.12 -14.02 1.00
C PRO A 362 -21.11 -13.54 -0.06
N TRP A 363 -20.54 -14.44 -0.87
CA TRP A 363 -19.46 -14.11 -1.82
C TRP A 363 -19.89 -13.16 -2.95
N SER A 364 -21.14 -13.28 -3.42
CA SER A 364 -21.70 -12.40 -4.46
C SER A 364 -21.74 -10.93 -4.05
N ASP A 365 -21.79 -10.63 -2.75
CA ASP A 365 -21.81 -9.25 -2.23
C ASP A 365 -20.47 -8.55 -2.44
N TYR A 366 -19.41 -9.35 -2.68
CA TYR A 366 -18.05 -8.91 -2.96
C TYR A 366 -17.75 -8.90 -4.46
N ASP A 367 -18.77 -8.91 -5.31
CA ASP A 367 -18.55 -8.71 -6.73
C ASP A 367 -17.92 -7.32 -7.02
N VAL A 368 -17.11 -7.27 -8.07
CA VAL A 368 -16.34 -6.06 -8.45
C VAL A 368 -16.95 -5.29 -9.61
N ALA A 369 -17.97 -5.82 -10.31
CA ALA A 369 -18.54 -5.18 -11.48
C ALA A 369 -19.24 -3.86 -11.14
N GLY A 370 -19.96 -3.83 -10.01
CA GLY A 370 -20.58 -2.60 -9.49
C GLY A 370 -19.52 -1.54 -9.18
N ALA A 371 -18.45 -1.92 -8.47
CA ALA A 371 -17.34 -1.02 -8.15
C ALA A 371 -16.66 -0.46 -9.42
N ALA A 372 -16.40 -1.32 -10.41
CA ALA A 372 -15.81 -0.90 -11.69
C ALA A 372 -16.71 0.10 -12.43
N THR A 373 -18.03 -0.06 -12.37
CA THR A 373 -19.00 0.86 -12.98
C THR A 373 -18.93 2.24 -12.32
N ILE A 374 -18.89 2.28 -10.99
CA ILE A 374 -18.75 3.54 -10.23
C ILE A 374 -17.41 4.22 -10.53
N LEU A 375 -16.30 3.47 -10.56
CA LEU A 375 -14.97 4.03 -10.87
C LEU A 375 -14.90 4.63 -12.28
N ARG A 376 -15.50 3.97 -13.29
CA ARG A 376 -15.59 4.54 -14.65
C ARG A 376 -16.41 5.82 -14.72
N LEU A 377 -17.42 5.96 -13.87
CA LEU A 377 -18.26 7.17 -13.82
C LEU A 377 -17.47 8.38 -13.31
N ILE A 378 -16.69 8.20 -12.24
CA ILE A 378 -15.91 9.30 -11.64
C ILE A 378 -14.58 9.54 -12.32
N ARG A 379 -14.01 8.53 -12.99
CA ARG A 379 -12.72 8.61 -13.69
C ARG A 379 -12.90 8.12 -15.13
N PRO A 380 -13.66 8.84 -15.99
CA PRO A 380 -13.95 8.37 -17.35
C PRO A 380 -12.71 8.24 -18.24
N ALA A 381 -11.62 8.95 -17.91
CA ALA A 381 -10.34 8.84 -18.59
C ALA A 381 -9.44 7.70 -18.06
N ALA A 382 -9.77 7.08 -16.93
CA ALA A 382 -8.96 6.02 -16.35
C ALA A 382 -9.22 4.66 -17.02
N ASP A 383 -8.15 3.89 -17.23
CA ASP A 383 -8.27 2.49 -17.66
C ASP A 383 -8.77 1.64 -16.49
N VAL A 384 -10.06 1.29 -16.48
CA VAL A 384 -10.67 0.46 -15.44
C VAL A 384 -11.00 -0.92 -16.00
N ARG A 385 -10.28 -1.94 -15.52
CA ARG A 385 -10.45 -3.36 -15.88
C ARG A 385 -11.01 -4.14 -14.70
N ALA A 386 -11.94 -5.06 -14.97
CA ALA A 386 -12.57 -5.87 -13.95
C ALA A 386 -12.71 -7.31 -14.43
N HIS A 387 -12.26 -8.26 -13.61
CA HIS A 387 -12.28 -9.70 -13.89
C HIS A 387 -13.00 -10.44 -12.77
N ALA A 388 -13.95 -11.31 -13.14
CA ALA A 388 -14.70 -12.17 -12.23
C ALA A 388 -15.10 -13.48 -12.93
N GLY A 389 -15.49 -14.49 -12.15
CA GLY A 389 -15.97 -15.77 -12.67
C GLY A 389 -14.91 -16.49 -13.53
N SER A 390 -15.30 -17.01 -14.69
CA SER A 390 -14.39 -17.73 -15.60
C SER A 390 -13.33 -16.83 -16.25
N LEU A 391 -13.47 -15.50 -16.16
CA LEU A 391 -12.48 -14.54 -16.67
C LEU A 391 -11.42 -14.17 -15.62
N ALA A 392 -11.54 -14.70 -14.39
CA ALA A 392 -10.65 -14.44 -13.27
C ALA A 392 -9.78 -15.66 -12.92
N ASP A 393 -9.14 -16.25 -13.93
CA ASP A 393 -8.16 -17.32 -13.76
C ASP A 393 -6.71 -16.80 -13.72
N LEU A 394 -5.79 -17.67 -13.35
CA LEU A 394 -4.38 -17.32 -13.21
C LEU A 394 -3.72 -16.89 -14.52
N ALA A 395 -4.13 -17.48 -15.65
CA ALA A 395 -3.57 -17.12 -16.95
C ALA A 395 -3.98 -15.69 -17.31
N ALA A 396 -5.25 -15.36 -17.09
CA ALA A 396 -5.78 -14.01 -17.24
C ALA A 396 -5.17 -13.04 -16.24
N TRP A 397 -4.91 -13.45 -14.98
CA TRP A 397 -4.22 -12.62 -14.00
C TRP A 397 -2.86 -12.20 -14.53
N ARG A 398 -2.03 -13.18 -14.94
CA ARG A 398 -0.70 -12.94 -15.50
C ARG A 398 -0.76 -12.02 -16.71
N ALA A 399 -1.66 -12.27 -17.65
CA ALA A 399 -1.86 -11.40 -18.81
C ALA A 399 -2.29 -9.98 -18.39
N ALA A 400 -3.13 -9.84 -17.37
CA ALA A 400 -3.60 -8.53 -16.89
C ALA A 400 -2.53 -7.73 -16.14
N ILE A 401 -1.50 -8.41 -15.62
CA ILE A 401 -0.36 -7.82 -14.93
C ILE A 401 0.93 -7.80 -15.78
N GLU A 402 0.89 -8.33 -17.01
CA GLU A 402 1.96 -8.25 -17.99
C GLU A 402 2.02 -6.82 -18.58
N GLY A 403 3.20 -6.21 -18.56
CA GLY A 403 3.45 -4.88 -19.12
C GLY A 403 3.35 -3.72 -18.10
N PRO A 404 3.83 -2.52 -18.49
CA PRO A 404 3.86 -1.35 -17.62
C PRO A 404 2.47 -0.73 -17.43
N GLY A 405 2.12 -0.42 -16.18
CA GLY A 405 0.91 0.35 -15.82
C GLY A 405 -0.39 -0.47 -15.71
N GLY A 406 -1.54 0.23 -15.77
CA GLY A 406 -2.87 -0.38 -15.78
C GLY A 406 -3.38 -0.87 -14.42
N ARG A 407 -2.73 -0.52 -13.30
CA ARG A 407 -3.01 -1.05 -11.96
C ARG A 407 -2.68 -0.08 -10.83
N ASP A 408 -2.78 1.22 -11.08
CA ASP A 408 -2.46 2.24 -10.07
C ASP A 408 -3.39 2.13 -8.84
N LEU A 409 -4.63 1.67 -9.06
CA LEU A 409 -5.52 1.15 -8.04
C LEU A 409 -5.80 -0.33 -8.27
N LEU A 410 -5.35 -1.20 -7.37
CA LEU A 410 -5.60 -2.64 -7.42
C LEU A 410 -6.59 -3.04 -6.32
N MET A 411 -7.71 -3.67 -6.69
CA MET A 411 -8.62 -4.31 -5.74
C MET A 411 -8.72 -5.80 -6.04
N MET A 412 -8.47 -6.65 -5.06
CA MET A 412 -8.51 -8.09 -5.24
C MET A 412 -9.25 -8.80 -4.11
N ASN A 413 -10.20 -9.65 -4.48
CA ASN A 413 -10.94 -10.51 -3.56
C ASN A 413 -10.51 -11.94 -3.77
N SER A 414 -9.94 -12.56 -2.73
CA SER A 414 -9.42 -13.92 -2.76
C SER A 414 -9.28 -14.50 -1.34
N SER A 415 -8.79 -15.72 -1.21
CA SER A 415 -8.54 -16.40 0.06
C SER A 415 -7.21 -17.14 -0.02
N GLY A 416 -6.55 -17.36 1.11
CA GLY A 416 -5.30 -18.10 1.10
C GLY A 416 -4.44 -17.90 2.34
N SER A 417 -3.14 -17.78 2.11
CA SER A 417 -2.11 -17.70 3.15
C SER A 417 -1.22 -16.47 2.92
N PRO A 418 -0.25 -16.17 3.80
CA PRO A 418 0.67 -15.05 3.60
C PRO A 418 1.41 -15.05 2.27
N VAL A 419 1.55 -16.22 1.61
CA VAL A 419 2.38 -16.39 0.42
C VAL A 419 1.61 -16.91 -0.81
N ARG A 420 0.29 -17.16 -0.67
CA ARG A 420 -0.55 -17.70 -1.74
C ARG A 420 -1.95 -17.09 -1.72
N PHE A 421 -2.52 -16.86 -2.90
CA PHE A 421 -3.91 -16.47 -3.09
C PHE A 421 -4.64 -17.44 -4.00
N THR A 422 -5.87 -17.79 -3.66
CA THR A 422 -6.70 -18.74 -4.42
C THR A 422 -7.19 -18.08 -5.69
N ILE A 423 -6.96 -18.73 -6.82
CA ILE A 423 -7.41 -18.26 -8.13
C ILE A 423 -7.66 -19.49 -9.03
N ALA A 424 -8.61 -19.40 -9.97
CA ALA A 424 -8.89 -20.48 -10.90
C ALA A 424 -7.65 -20.79 -11.75
N GLY A 425 -7.45 -22.06 -12.12
CA GLY A 425 -6.26 -22.49 -12.87
C GLY A 425 -5.00 -22.72 -12.02
N GLY A 426 -5.09 -22.62 -10.69
CA GLY A 426 -4.01 -22.93 -9.74
C GLY A 426 -3.74 -21.76 -8.79
N PRO A 427 -3.16 -21.99 -7.59
CA PRO A 427 -2.97 -20.92 -6.60
C PRO A 427 -2.04 -19.84 -7.15
N GLY A 428 -2.36 -18.57 -7.01
CA GLY A 428 -1.39 -17.48 -7.23
C GLY A 428 -0.40 -17.40 -6.07
N LEU A 429 0.83 -17.02 -6.38
CA LEU A 429 1.96 -17.00 -5.44
C LEU A 429 2.54 -15.59 -5.34
N THR A 430 3.43 -15.34 -4.38
CA THR A 430 4.13 -14.05 -4.29
C THR A 430 4.95 -13.72 -5.54
N GLY A 431 5.47 -14.73 -6.24
CA GLY A 431 6.09 -14.54 -7.55
C GLY A 431 5.12 -14.04 -8.64
N ASP A 432 3.81 -14.25 -8.47
CA ASP A 432 2.76 -13.74 -9.37
C ASP A 432 2.31 -12.31 -9.00
N VAL A 433 2.93 -11.66 -8.01
CA VAL A 433 2.78 -10.21 -7.77
C VAL A 433 3.59 -9.45 -8.82
N PRO A 434 3.02 -8.38 -9.42
CA PRO A 434 3.71 -7.51 -10.38
C PRO A 434 5.16 -7.14 -10.04
N LEU A 435 6.00 -6.98 -11.07
CA LEU A 435 7.38 -6.48 -10.91
C LEU A 435 7.48 -4.96 -10.76
N ASP A 436 6.48 -4.25 -11.25
CA ASP A 436 6.45 -2.80 -11.37
C ASP A 436 5.12 -2.22 -10.88
N GLY A 437 5.15 -0.90 -10.67
CA GLY A 437 3.96 -0.08 -10.54
C GLY A 437 3.82 0.59 -9.18
N THR A 438 3.80 1.91 -9.21
CA THR A 438 3.32 2.70 -8.08
C THR A 438 1.82 2.50 -7.92
N SER A 439 1.41 1.80 -6.86
CA SER A 439 0.01 1.38 -6.69
C SER A 439 -0.53 1.57 -5.28
N ALA A 440 -1.84 1.82 -5.21
CA ALA A 440 -2.66 1.65 -4.03
C ALA A 440 -3.38 0.30 -4.13
N VAL A 441 -3.17 -0.57 -3.14
CA VAL A 441 -3.61 -1.97 -3.18
C VAL A 441 -4.62 -2.25 -2.07
N SER A 442 -5.73 -2.91 -2.41
CA SER A 442 -6.70 -3.44 -1.47
C SER A 442 -6.92 -4.92 -1.71
N LEU A 443 -6.61 -5.76 -0.73
CA LEU A 443 -6.79 -7.20 -0.78
C LEU A 443 -7.77 -7.68 0.30
N ILE A 444 -8.95 -8.11 -0.14
CA ILE A 444 -9.89 -8.90 0.68
C ILE A 444 -9.37 -10.33 0.64
N HIS A 445 -8.50 -10.65 1.60
CA HIS A 445 -7.76 -11.91 1.63
C HIS A 445 -7.21 -12.20 3.04
N SER A 446 -7.28 -13.47 3.46
CA SER A 446 -6.77 -13.96 4.74
C SER A 446 -5.25 -13.87 4.83
N PHE A 447 -4.70 -13.34 5.93
CA PHE A 447 -3.25 -13.23 6.13
C PHE A 447 -2.47 -12.45 5.05
N SER A 448 -3.14 -11.70 4.17
CA SER A 448 -2.48 -11.00 3.05
C SER A 448 -1.45 -9.98 3.51
N ALA A 449 -1.57 -9.47 4.74
CA ALA A 449 -0.66 -8.57 5.43
C ALA A 449 -0.07 -9.17 6.70
N ALA A 450 0.12 -10.50 6.76
CA ALA A 450 0.62 -11.16 7.96
C ALA A 450 2.02 -10.69 8.39
N ASP A 451 2.90 -10.40 7.43
CA ASP A 451 4.18 -9.74 7.67
C ASP A 451 4.52 -8.81 6.48
N PRO A 452 4.09 -7.53 6.52
CA PRO A 452 4.37 -6.60 5.44
C PRO A 452 5.84 -6.16 5.36
N THR A 453 6.69 -6.57 6.32
CA THR A 453 8.14 -6.31 6.29
C THR A 453 8.94 -7.41 5.62
N ASP A 454 8.33 -8.57 5.39
CA ASP A 454 8.93 -9.69 4.67
C ASP A 454 8.48 -9.69 3.18
N PRO A 455 9.39 -9.39 2.23
CA PRO A 455 9.11 -9.42 0.80
C PRO A 455 8.68 -10.79 0.25
N ASP A 456 8.83 -11.88 1.00
CA ASP A 456 8.35 -13.21 0.59
C ASP A 456 6.87 -13.45 0.95
N THR A 457 6.19 -12.48 1.58
CA THR A 457 4.72 -12.45 1.73
C THR A 457 4.03 -11.56 0.68
N ILE A 458 2.71 -11.68 0.54
CA ILE A 458 1.92 -10.92 -0.44
C ILE A 458 2.06 -9.41 -0.20
N ALA A 459 1.73 -8.89 0.99
CA ALA A 459 1.87 -7.46 1.28
C ALA A 459 3.31 -6.98 1.16
N GLY A 460 4.27 -7.73 1.71
CA GLY A 460 5.67 -7.35 1.64
C GLY A 460 6.17 -7.30 0.20
N ARG A 461 5.74 -8.22 -0.68
CA ARG A 461 6.06 -8.20 -2.10
C ARG A 461 5.44 -6.99 -2.81
N PHE A 462 4.18 -6.66 -2.56
CA PHE A 462 3.58 -5.44 -3.13
C PHE A 462 4.34 -4.18 -2.68
N LEU A 463 4.67 -4.08 -1.40
CA LEU A 463 5.41 -2.94 -0.83
C LEU A 463 6.84 -2.84 -1.37
N ASP A 464 7.55 -3.97 -1.56
CA ASP A 464 8.87 -4.05 -2.19
C ASP A 464 8.85 -3.63 -3.67
N ARG A 465 7.68 -3.70 -4.32
CA ARG A 465 7.48 -3.41 -5.75
C ARG A 465 6.85 -2.04 -6.02
N GLY A 466 6.73 -1.21 -5.01
CA GLY A 466 6.30 0.19 -5.17
C GLY A 466 4.86 0.47 -4.72
N ALA A 467 4.14 -0.48 -4.11
CA ALA A 467 2.88 -0.14 -3.46
C ALA A 467 3.13 0.88 -2.34
N PHE A 468 2.40 1.98 -2.38
CA PHE A 468 2.48 3.05 -1.37
C PHE A 468 1.30 3.05 -0.40
N ILE A 469 0.21 2.39 -0.80
CA ILE A 469 -0.91 2.03 0.06
C ILE A 469 -1.17 0.54 -0.07
N TYR A 470 -1.39 -0.12 1.06
CA TYR A 470 -1.83 -1.51 1.11
C TYR A 470 -2.87 -1.70 2.21
N TYR A 471 -4.04 -2.23 1.86
CA TYR A 471 -5.07 -2.64 2.80
C TYR A 471 -5.28 -4.15 2.72
N GLY A 472 -5.28 -4.82 3.87
CA GLY A 472 -5.45 -6.28 3.94
C GLY A 472 -5.58 -6.78 5.37
N SER A 473 -5.41 -8.09 5.57
CA SER A 473 -5.51 -8.70 6.90
C SER A 473 -4.21 -9.32 7.38
N MET A 474 -3.83 -9.03 8.61
CA MET A 474 -2.63 -9.59 9.25
C MET A 474 -2.83 -10.96 9.89
N ASN A 475 -4.08 -11.43 9.98
CA ASN A 475 -4.45 -12.73 10.52
C ASN A 475 -5.68 -13.25 9.74
N GLU A 476 -6.31 -14.36 10.13
CA GLU A 476 -7.52 -14.88 9.49
C GLU A 476 -8.72 -13.94 9.75
N PRO A 477 -9.34 -13.30 8.75
CA PRO A 477 -10.51 -12.43 8.94
C PRO A 477 -11.81 -13.17 8.63
N TYR A 478 -12.94 -12.65 9.12
CA TYR A 478 -14.23 -12.96 8.49
C TYR A 478 -14.36 -12.15 7.19
N LEU A 479 -14.92 -12.75 6.13
CA LEU A 479 -15.18 -12.03 4.88
C LEU A 479 -15.99 -10.75 5.13
N ILE A 480 -17.06 -10.85 5.93
CA ILE A 480 -17.94 -9.74 6.31
C ILE A 480 -17.28 -8.64 7.18
N SER A 481 -16.01 -8.81 7.56
CA SER A 481 -15.24 -7.74 8.22
C SER A 481 -14.67 -6.71 7.24
N PHE A 482 -14.59 -7.06 5.95
CA PHE A 482 -14.24 -6.13 4.90
C PHE A 482 -15.48 -5.34 4.45
N ARG A 483 -15.27 -4.13 3.95
CA ARG A 483 -16.33 -3.39 3.25
C ARG A 483 -16.43 -3.90 1.82
N VAL A 484 -17.66 -4.05 1.31
CA VAL A 484 -17.88 -4.54 -0.06
C VAL A 484 -17.31 -3.56 -1.10
N PRO A 485 -16.73 -4.04 -2.22
CA PRO A 485 -16.10 -3.19 -3.23
C PRO A 485 -17.02 -2.09 -3.78
N TYR A 486 -18.31 -2.39 -3.91
CA TYR A 486 -19.29 -1.42 -4.40
C TYR A 486 -19.39 -0.17 -3.50
N ILE A 487 -19.60 -0.35 -2.18
CA ILE A 487 -19.64 0.77 -1.23
C ILE A 487 -18.29 1.46 -1.16
N LEU A 488 -17.20 0.70 -1.19
CA LEU A 488 -15.86 1.30 -1.18
C LEU A 488 -15.68 2.28 -2.36
N ALA A 489 -16.08 1.90 -3.57
CA ALA A 489 -16.03 2.78 -4.73
C ALA A 489 -16.93 4.02 -4.53
N GLN A 490 -18.12 3.87 -3.95
CA GLN A 490 -19.00 5.01 -3.63
C GLN A 490 -18.40 5.96 -2.58
N LEU A 491 -17.72 5.44 -1.56
CA LEU A 491 -17.00 6.26 -0.58
C LEU A 491 -15.82 7.00 -1.22
N MET A 492 -15.13 6.38 -2.19
CA MET A 492 -14.12 7.06 -2.99
C MET A 492 -14.71 8.20 -3.82
N VAL A 493 -15.91 8.03 -4.41
CA VAL A 493 -16.65 9.12 -5.08
C VAL A 493 -16.95 10.26 -4.11
N ALA A 494 -17.31 9.94 -2.87
CA ALA A 494 -17.57 10.92 -1.82
C ALA A 494 -16.29 11.53 -1.22
N GLU A 495 -15.12 11.27 -1.82
CA GLU A 495 -13.80 11.74 -1.42
C GLU A 495 -13.43 11.38 0.03
N VAL A 496 -14.01 10.28 0.54
CA VAL A 496 -13.66 9.73 1.85
C VAL A 496 -12.21 9.24 1.81
N PRO A 497 -11.32 9.70 2.70
CA PRO A 497 -9.96 9.21 2.75
C PRO A 497 -9.92 7.69 2.95
N LEU A 498 -9.00 7.03 2.26
CA LEU A 498 -9.01 5.58 2.13
C LEU A 498 -8.87 4.85 3.48
N GLY A 499 -8.12 5.41 4.44
CA GLY A 499 -8.03 4.85 5.79
C GLY A 499 -9.39 4.71 6.48
N ALA A 500 -10.30 5.64 6.23
CA ALA A 500 -11.69 5.60 6.71
C ALA A 500 -12.61 4.80 5.77
N ALA A 501 -12.41 4.93 4.46
CA ALA A 501 -13.21 4.24 3.44
C ALA A 501 -13.03 2.72 3.45
N PHE A 502 -11.93 2.19 3.99
CA PHE A 502 -11.74 0.74 4.10
C PHE A 502 -12.26 0.14 5.41
N ARG A 503 -12.35 0.92 6.48
CA ARG A 503 -12.63 0.42 7.84
C ARG A 503 -14.08 0.60 8.24
N GLN A 504 -14.65 -0.44 8.83
CA GLN A 504 -16.01 -0.43 9.35
C GLN A 504 -16.15 0.53 10.57
N GLY A 505 -17.31 1.17 10.66
CA GLY A 505 -17.71 2.08 11.73
C GLY A 505 -18.58 1.42 12.82
N PRO A 506 -18.99 2.16 13.86
CA PRO A 506 -19.67 1.63 15.04
C PRO A 506 -21.01 0.93 14.77
N GLY A 507 -21.73 1.28 13.69
CA GLY A 507 -23.00 0.64 13.31
C GLY A 507 -22.82 -0.68 12.52
N GLU A 508 -21.62 -0.95 12.04
CA GLU A 508 -21.30 -2.13 11.21
C GLU A 508 -20.81 -3.31 12.06
N GLY A 509 -20.98 -4.54 11.57
CA GLY A 509 -20.74 -5.78 12.34
C GLY A 509 -19.32 -5.93 12.93
N PHE A 510 -18.30 -5.46 12.21
CA PHE A 510 -16.89 -5.46 12.64
C PHE A 510 -16.38 -4.05 12.93
N GLY A 511 -17.27 -3.21 13.47
CA GLY A 511 -16.92 -1.86 13.92
C GLY A 511 -15.96 -1.79 15.12
N PHE A 512 -15.50 -2.91 15.70
CA PHE A 512 -14.58 -2.99 16.84
C PHE A 512 -13.13 -3.32 16.40
N PRO A 513 -12.08 -3.15 17.25
CA PRO A 513 -10.69 -3.44 16.91
C PRO A 513 -10.53 -4.84 16.33
N TRP A 514 -10.04 -4.93 15.09
CA TRP A 514 -9.97 -6.19 14.36
C TRP A 514 -8.59 -6.48 13.73
N ARG A 515 -8.56 -7.38 12.74
CA ARG A 515 -7.37 -7.94 12.08
C ARG A 515 -6.99 -7.24 10.79
N LEU A 516 -7.68 -6.15 10.45
CA LEU A 516 -7.50 -5.43 9.19
C LEU A 516 -6.54 -4.26 9.41
N VAL A 517 -5.60 -4.10 8.49
CA VAL A 517 -4.51 -3.15 8.59
C VAL A 517 -4.49 -2.24 7.36
N TYR A 518 -4.14 -0.98 7.59
CA TYR A 518 -3.94 0.00 6.53
C TYR A 518 -2.49 0.49 6.59
N LEU A 519 -1.74 0.21 5.53
CA LEU A 519 -0.34 0.58 5.39
C LEU A 519 -0.28 1.72 4.38
N GLY A 520 0.32 2.86 4.76
CA GLY A 520 0.36 4.09 3.99
C GLY A 520 -0.26 5.28 4.73
N ASP A 521 -0.39 6.42 4.02
CA ASP A 521 -1.07 7.62 4.52
C ASP A 521 -2.59 7.37 4.62
N PRO A 522 -3.19 7.34 5.83
CA PRO A 522 -4.63 7.11 6.00
C PRO A 522 -5.49 8.24 5.45
N PHE A 523 -4.89 9.43 5.23
CA PHE A 523 -5.57 10.60 4.67
C PHE A 523 -5.52 10.67 3.14
N TYR A 524 -4.88 9.69 2.48
CA TYR A 524 -4.91 9.59 1.03
C TYR A 524 -6.34 9.48 0.52
N ARG A 525 -6.66 10.26 -0.52
CA ARG A 525 -7.99 10.30 -1.14
C ARG A 525 -7.85 10.17 -2.64
N ILE A 526 -8.85 9.56 -3.26
CA ILE A 526 -9.01 9.60 -4.71
C ILE A 526 -9.76 10.89 -5.04
N ASP A 527 -9.14 11.74 -5.83
CA ASP A 527 -9.71 12.99 -6.30
C ASP A 527 -10.45 12.74 -7.63
N PRO A 528 -11.78 12.86 -7.69
CA PRO A 528 -12.54 12.60 -8.92
C PRO A 528 -12.27 13.66 -10.01
N ASP A 529 -11.91 14.89 -9.64
CA ASP A 529 -11.75 16.01 -10.58
C ASP A 529 -10.36 16.02 -11.24
N ARG A 530 -9.32 15.55 -10.54
CA ARG A 530 -7.95 15.38 -11.09
C ARG A 530 -7.84 14.37 -12.24
N ALA A 531 -8.92 13.68 -12.56
CA ALA A 531 -8.98 12.70 -13.64
C ALA A 531 -9.14 13.32 -15.03
N ARG A 532 -9.73 14.52 -15.10
CA ARG A 532 -10.14 15.13 -16.36
C ARG A 532 -9.00 15.90 -17.02
N ASP A 533 -8.15 16.51 -16.21
CA ASP A 533 -6.89 17.13 -16.62
C ASP A 533 -5.85 16.82 -15.54
N ARG A 534 -4.63 16.45 -15.93
CA ARG A 534 -3.51 16.43 -14.97
C ARG A 534 -3.50 17.79 -14.26
N PRO A 535 -3.30 17.83 -12.93
CA PRO A 535 -3.24 19.10 -12.22
C PRO A 535 -2.32 20.02 -12.99
N ARG A 536 -2.77 21.22 -13.34
CA ARG A 536 -1.89 22.21 -13.96
C ARG A 536 -0.79 22.49 -12.95
N ARG A 537 0.40 21.94 -13.22
CA ARG A 537 1.58 22.11 -12.39
C ARG A 537 2.25 23.42 -12.77
N ALA A 538 2.77 24.14 -11.78
CA ALA A 538 3.60 25.32 -12.05
C ALA A 538 4.80 24.88 -12.89
N HIS A 539 5.06 25.59 -13.97
CA HIS A 539 6.42 25.60 -14.49
C HIS A 539 7.31 26.28 -13.47
N ALA A 540 8.50 25.73 -13.28
CA ALA A 540 9.44 26.33 -12.36
C ALA A 540 10.21 27.45 -13.07
N ASP A 541 10.07 28.69 -12.60
CA ASP A 541 10.67 29.87 -13.23
C ASP A 541 12.21 29.87 -13.15
N ALA A 542 12.80 29.33 -12.07
CA ALA A 542 14.25 29.16 -11.89
C ALA A 542 14.59 27.96 -10.98
N SER A 543 15.82 27.46 -11.03
CA SER A 543 16.34 26.50 -10.05
C SER A 543 16.94 27.24 -8.85
N PRO A 544 16.80 26.74 -7.61
CA PRO A 544 17.51 27.32 -6.46
C PRO A 544 19.03 27.31 -6.66
N PRO A 545 19.77 28.26 -6.05
CA PRO A 545 21.23 28.28 -6.13
C PRO A 545 21.87 26.95 -5.69
N GLY A 546 22.84 26.46 -6.46
CA GLY A 546 23.56 25.20 -6.18
C GLY A 546 22.81 23.91 -6.52
N VAL A 547 21.56 24.01 -7.00
CA VAL A 547 20.78 22.87 -7.49
C VAL A 547 21.06 22.63 -8.96
N ASN A 548 21.48 21.41 -9.30
CA ASN A 548 21.82 21.04 -10.67
C ASN A 548 20.60 20.44 -11.38
N VAL A 549 20.24 20.99 -12.54
CA VAL A 549 19.27 20.34 -13.43
C VAL A 549 19.94 19.13 -14.04
N LEU A 550 19.30 17.96 -13.93
CA LEU A 550 19.76 16.76 -14.61
C LEU A 550 19.66 16.98 -16.12
N ALA A 551 20.77 16.83 -16.81
CA ALA A 551 20.86 17.04 -18.25
C ALA A 551 21.44 15.79 -18.92
N ALA A 552 21.04 15.57 -20.17
CA ALA A 552 21.61 14.51 -20.99
C ALA A 552 23.12 14.74 -21.13
N ARG A 553 23.89 13.67 -20.98
CA ARG A 553 25.34 13.66 -21.19
C ARG A 553 25.70 12.49 -22.13
N PRO A 554 26.78 12.61 -22.92
CA PRO A 554 27.21 11.52 -23.79
C PRO A 554 27.54 10.28 -22.97
N ARG A 555 27.30 9.10 -23.57
CA ARG A 555 27.73 7.82 -23.00
C ARG A 555 29.25 7.88 -22.77
N PRO A 556 29.76 7.49 -21.59
CA PRO A 556 31.20 7.44 -21.37
C PRO A 556 31.89 6.48 -22.35
N ASP A 557 32.94 6.96 -23.04
CA ASP A 557 33.80 6.12 -23.90
C ASP A 557 34.75 5.20 -23.10
N SER A 558 34.82 5.41 -21.78
CA SER A 558 35.74 4.74 -20.86
C SER A 558 35.23 3.37 -20.44
N PRO A 559 36.12 2.36 -20.21
CA PRO A 559 35.75 1.08 -19.59
C PRO A 559 35.40 1.20 -18.09
N ASP A 560 35.04 2.39 -17.61
CA ASP A 560 34.60 2.64 -16.24
C ASP A 560 33.15 2.16 -16.05
N ALA A 561 33.00 1.01 -15.40
CA ALA A 561 31.71 0.43 -15.08
C ALA A 561 30.88 1.33 -14.17
N ALA A 562 31.50 2.08 -13.25
CA ALA A 562 30.79 2.95 -12.34
C ALA A 562 30.19 4.16 -13.09
N GLY A 563 31.02 4.87 -13.86
CA GLY A 563 30.57 5.98 -14.68
C GLY A 563 29.52 5.59 -15.71
N THR A 564 29.63 4.40 -16.32
CA THR A 564 28.62 3.86 -17.25
C THR A 564 27.30 3.57 -16.55
N LEU A 565 27.32 2.95 -15.36
CA LEU A 565 26.11 2.70 -14.58
C LEU A 565 25.41 4.00 -14.19
N ASP A 566 26.16 5.00 -13.73
CA ASP A 566 25.60 6.30 -13.37
C ASP A 566 24.99 7.00 -14.60
N TRP A 567 25.61 6.86 -15.78
CA TRP A 567 25.03 7.33 -17.04
C TRP A 567 23.73 6.61 -17.39
N CYS A 568 23.72 5.27 -17.33
CA CYS A 568 22.51 4.47 -17.60
C CYS A 568 21.35 4.89 -16.70
N TYR A 569 21.63 5.13 -15.43
CA TYR A 569 20.62 5.55 -14.47
C TYR A 569 20.06 6.95 -14.78
N GLU A 570 20.92 7.92 -15.08
CA GLU A 570 20.49 9.28 -15.43
C GLU A 570 19.73 9.34 -16.75
N ALA A 571 20.17 8.56 -17.74
CA ALA A 571 19.44 8.40 -19.01
C ALA A 571 18.04 7.82 -18.77
N SER A 572 17.91 6.82 -17.90
CA SER A 572 16.61 6.26 -17.53
C SER A 572 15.69 7.27 -16.82
N LEU A 573 16.23 8.04 -15.88
CA LEU A 573 15.48 9.12 -15.20
C LEU A 573 14.99 10.17 -16.21
N LEU A 574 15.85 10.61 -17.12
CA LEU A 574 15.49 11.58 -18.16
C LEU A 574 14.43 11.04 -19.11
N ALA A 575 14.49 9.75 -19.47
CA ALA A 575 13.47 9.10 -20.28
C ALA A 575 12.08 9.09 -19.60
N SER A 576 12.04 8.97 -18.26
CA SER A 576 10.80 9.04 -17.49
C SER A 576 10.25 10.47 -17.36
N ALA A 577 11.11 11.49 -17.46
CA ALA A 577 10.79 12.90 -17.26
C ALA A 577 10.24 13.59 -18.52
N THR A 578 9.15 13.10 -19.13
CA THR A 578 8.30 13.75 -20.18
C THR A 578 8.98 14.41 -21.41
N LEU A 579 10.31 14.39 -21.50
CA LEU A 579 11.11 14.93 -22.57
C LEU A 579 11.24 13.84 -23.64
N GLY A 580 10.19 13.77 -24.47
CA GLY A 580 10.00 13.00 -25.70
C GLY A 580 11.02 11.93 -26.09
N THR A 581 10.53 10.70 -26.28
CA THR A 581 10.79 9.78 -27.42
C THR A 581 12.22 9.58 -27.95
N ALA A 582 13.26 10.07 -27.28
CA ALA A 582 14.64 9.77 -27.56
C ALA A 582 14.94 8.36 -27.04
N ALA A 583 14.70 7.41 -27.94
CA ALA A 583 15.27 6.07 -28.00
C ALA A 583 16.18 5.69 -26.80
N THR A 584 15.59 4.95 -25.86
CA THR A 584 16.19 4.11 -24.82
C THR A 584 17.02 2.87 -25.26
N PRO A 585 17.16 2.45 -26.55
CA PRO A 585 17.91 1.24 -26.92
C PRO A 585 19.36 1.18 -26.42
N ASP A 586 20.02 2.33 -26.23
CA ASP A 586 21.41 2.36 -25.78
C ASP A 586 21.58 1.98 -24.29
N VAL A 587 20.57 2.22 -23.44
CA VAL A 587 20.72 1.95 -21.99
C VAL A 587 20.76 0.46 -21.69
N LEU A 588 19.84 -0.34 -22.26
CA LEU A 588 19.86 -1.79 -22.06
C LEU A 588 21.12 -2.42 -22.64
N GLN A 589 21.55 -1.98 -23.82
CA GLN A 589 22.80 -2.43 -24.42
C GLN A 589 24.01 -2.07 -23.53
N ALA A 590 24.07 -0.85 -23.02
CA ALA A 590 25.15 -0.42 -22.13
C ALA A 590 25.16 -1.21 -20.81
N LEU A 591 24.00 -1.58 -20.27
CA LEU A 591 23.91 -2.47 -19.11
C LEU A 591 24.38 -3.89 -19.42
N ASP A 592 24.13 -4.38 -20.63
CA ASP A 592 24.61 -5.69 -21.09
C ASP A 592 26.13 -5.74 -21.28
N ASP A 593 26.71 -4.64 -21.78
CA ASP A 593 28.15 -4.51 -21.97
C ASP A 593 28.92 -4.32 -20.63
N LEU A 594 28.19 -3.98 -19.56
CA LEU A 594 28.77 -3.65 -18.26
C LEU A 594 29.16 -4.90 -17.48
N ASP A 595 30.43 -4.98 -17.09
CA ASP A 595 30.91 -6.03 -16.20
C ASP A 595 30.47 -5.79 -14.75
N ARG A 596 29.37 -6.44 -14.35
CA ARG A 596 28.79 -6.39 -13.00
C ARG A 596 29.79 -6.74 -11.90
N SER A 597 30.80 -7.58 -12.17
CA SER A 597 31.79 -8.00 -11.17
C SER A 597 32.75 -6.87 -10.75
N ARG A 598 32.87 -5.82 -11.58
CA ARG A 598 33.67 -4.62 -11.30
C ARG A 598 32.94 -3.58 -10.46
N LEU A 599 31.68 -3.81 -10.12
CA LEU A 599 30.88 -2.94 -9.28
C LEU A 599 30.98 -3.34 -7.81
N ASP A 600 31.04 -2.36 -6.90
CA ASP A 600 30.86 -2.59 -5.47
C ASP A 600 29.44 -3.09 -5.13
N ALA A 601 29.20 -3.49 -3.89
CA ALA A 601 27.89 -4.04 -3.48
C ALA A 601 26.73 -3.05 -3.66
N GLY A 602 26.94 -1.76 -3.38
CA GLY A 602 25.91 -0.73 -3.52
C GLY A 602 25.57 -0.48 -4.99
N ARG A 603 26.60 -0.37 -5.84
CA ARG A 603 26.43 -0.22 -7.29
C ARG A 603 25.85 -1.47 -7.95
N ARG A 604 26.16 -2.68 -7.47
CA ARG A 604 25.49 -3.92 -7.92
C ARG A 604 23.99 -3.89 -7.62
N ALA A 605 23.58 -3.41 -6.45
CA ALA A 605 22.16 -3.26 -6.13
C ALA A 605 21.45 -2.25 -7.05
N ARG A 606 22.11 -1.13 -7.39
CA ARG A 606 21.63 -0.14 -8.37
C ARG A 606 21.54 -0.74 -9.78
N PHE A 607 22.56 -1.46 -10.21
CA PHE A 607 22.58 -2.18 -11.50
C PHE A 607 21.43 -3.19 -11.59
N ASP A 608 21.26 -4.04 -10.57
CA ASP A 608 20.21 -5.06 -10.54
C ASP A 608 18.81 -4.41 -10.64
N ALA A 609 18.57 -3.32 -9.90
CA ALA A 609 17.30 -2.58 -9.95
C ALA A 609 17.05 -1.94 -11.32
N LEU A 610 18.07 -1.29 -11.89
CA LEU A 610 17.99 -0.62 -13.19
C LEU A 610 17.78 -1.62 -14.34
N LEU A 611 18.42 -2.79 -14.28
CA LEU A 611 18.25 -3.84 -15.26
C LEU A 611 16.82 -4.39 -15.25
N VAL A 612 16.28 -4.68 -14.05
CA VAL A 612 14.89 -5.13 -13.90
C VAL A 612 13.93 -4.10 -14.50
N ASP A 613 14.07 -2.85 -14.08
CA ASP A 613 13.24 -1.74 -14.53
C ASP A 613 13.28 -1.53 -16.06
N ARG A 614 14.49 -1.45 -16.65
CA ARG A 614 14.63 -1.24 -18.09
C ARG A 614 14.13 -2.42 -18.93
N CYS A 615 14.31 -3.66 -18.48
CA CYS A 615 13.73 -4.81 -19.19
C CYS A 615 12.21 -4.80 -19.13
N LEU A 616 11.61 -4.39 -18.00
CA LEU A 616 10.15 -4.28 -17.87
C LEU A 616 9.59 -3.18 -18.77
N ALA A 617 10.23 -2.01 -18.80
CA ALA A 617 9.88 -0.92 -19.71
C ALA A 617 9.97 -1.34 -21.19
N ALA A 618 10.90 -2.23 -21.54
CA ALA A 618 11.04 -2.80 -22.87
C ALA A 618 10.10 -4.00 -23.16
N GLY A 619 9.37 -4.51 -22.18
CA GLY A 619 8.59 -5.75 -22.30
C GLY A 619 9.44 -7.02 -22.47
N ASP A 620 10.74 -6.96 -22.19
CA ASP A 620 11.70 -8.07 -22.38
C ASP A 620 11.85 -8.94 -21.12
N LEU A 621 10.75 -9.59 -20.70
CA LEU A 621 10.77 -10.46 -19.52
C LEU A 621 11.65 -11.70 -19.72
N ALA A 622 11.70 -12.23 -20.95
CA ALA A 622 12.51 -13.40 -21.29
C ALA A 622 14.01 -13.07 -21.19
N GLY A 623 14.44 -11.95 -21.79
CA GLY A 623 15.82 -11.50 -21.72
C GLY A 623 16.19 -11.05 -20.31
N LEU A 624 15.27 -10.47 -19.52
CA LEU A 624 15.52 -10.24 -18.09
C LEU A 624 15.88 -11.54 -17.38
N LEU A 625 15.05 -12.58 -17.53
CA LEU A 625 15.28 -13.86 -16.88
C LEU A 625 16.62 -14.47 -17.27
N ASP A 626 16.96 -14.48 -18.56
CA ASP A 626 18.23 -15.02 -19.02
C ASP A 626 19.44 -14.23 -18.45
N ARG A 627 19.36 -12.90 -18.35
CA ARG A 627 20.42 -12.08 -17.74
C ARG A 627 20.57 -12.36 -16.25
N LEU A 628 19.47 -12.41 -15.50
CA LEU A 628 19.50 -12.66 -14.06
C LEU A 628 19.98 -14.08 -13.73
N LEU A 629 19.67 -15.08 -14.56
CA LEU A 629 20.15 -16.45 -14.37
C LEU A 629 21.66 -16.60 -14.61
N ARG A 630 22.31 -15.70 -15.38
CA ARG A 630 23.77 -15.68 -15.55
C ARG A 630 24.52 -15.17 -14.30
N ILE A 631 23.85 -14.42 -13.42
CA ILE A 631 24.45 -13.98 -12.17
C ILE A 631 24.71 -15.21 -11.29
N PRO A 632 25.95 -15.44 -10.81
CA PRO A 632 26.24 -16.53 -9.88
C PRO A 632 25.32 -16.46 -8.67
N ASP A 633 24.80 -17.60 -8.24
CA ASP A 633 23.85 -17.74 -7.13
C ASP A 633 24.28 -17.03 -5.85
N ARG A 634 25.56 -17.17 -5.46
CA ARG A 634 26.16 -16.50 -4.30
C ARG A 634 26.23 -14.97 -4.42
N GLU A 635 26.05 -14.43 -5.63
CA GLU A 635 26.10 -12.99 -5.94
C GLU A 635 24.73 -12.38 -6.25
N ARG A 636 23.67 -13.20 -6.26
CA ARG A 636 22.30 -12.73 -6.47
C ARG A 636 21.81 -12.03 -5.21
N THR A 637 21.50 -10.75 -5.36
CA THR A 637 20.85 -9.97 -4.30
C THR A 637 19.42 -10.48 -4.08
N PRO A 638 18.79 -10.19 -2.92
CA PRO A 638 17.38 -10.53 -2.70
C PRO A 638 16.45 -10.01 -3.82
N THR A 639 16.72 -8.80 -4.33
CA THR A 639 16.00 -8.22 -5.48
C THR A 639 16.11 -9.10 -6.73
N VAL A 640 17.31 -9.59 -7.05
CA VAL A 640 17.53 -10.50 -8.19
C VAL A 640 16.75 -11.79 -8.01
N TRP A 641 16.81 -12.43 -6.84
CA TRP A 641 16.06 -13.66 -6.59
C TRP A 641 14.56 -13.48 -6.83
N ARG A 642 13.99 -12.40 -6.31
CA ARG A 642 12.57 -12.07 -6.47
C ARG A 642 12.20 -11.74 -7.92
N ALA A 643 13.10 -11.09 -8.66
CA ALA A 643 12.90 -10.80 -10.07
C ALA A 643 12.95 -12.07 -10.93
N VAL A 644 13.86 -13.01 -10.62
CA VAL A 644 13.91 -14.33 -11.26
C VAL A 644 12.59 -15.09 -11.02
N GLU A 645 12.07 -15.10 -9.80
CA GLU A 645 10.80 -15.76 -9.48
C GLU A 645 9.65 -15.28 -10.37
N THR A 646 9.44 -13.96 -10.41
CA THR A 646 8.35 -13.37 -11.21
C THR A 646 8.59 -13.55 -12.71
N ALA A 647 9.81 -13.31 -13.20
CA ALA A 647 10.13 -13.45 -14.62
C ALA A 647 10.01 -14.90 -15.10
N ALA A 648 10.40 -15.87 -14.27
CA ALA A 648 10.25 -17.28 -14.59
C ALA A 648 8.78 -17.73 -14.62
N PHE A 649 7.93 -17.28 -13.69
CA PHE A 649 6.50 -17.58 -13.77
C PHE A 649 5.84 -16.95 -15.00
N GLY A 650 6.14 -15.68 -15.30
CA GLY A 650 5.62 -15.02 -16.49
C GLY A 650 6.07 -15.71 -17.78
N ARG A 651 7.37 -16.02 -17.90
CA ARG A 651 7.90 -16.72 -19.07
C ARG A 651 7.35 -18.13 -19.23
N LEU A 652 7.23 -18.88 -18.13
CA LEU A 652 6.63 -20.21 -18.15
C LEU A 652 5.17 -20.14 -18.63
N ALA A 653 4.40 -19.18 -18.11
CA ALA A 653 3.00 -19.00 -18.51
C ALA A 653 2.87 -18.65 -20.01
N ALA A 654 3.73 -17.77 -20.52
CA ALA A 654 3.76 -17.41 -21.94
C ALA A 654 4.07 -18.63 -22.83
N LEU A 655 5.09 -19.43 -22.49
CA LEU A 655 5.45 -20.64 -23.23
C LEU A 655 4.32 -21.68 -23.26
N LEU A 656 3.65 -21.89 -22.11
CA LEU A 656 2.51 -22.80 -22.03
C LEU A 656 1.32 -22.31 -22.87
N ARG A 657 1.06 -21.00 -22.89
CA ARG A 657 0.01 -20.37 -23.70
C ARG A 657 0.28 -20.47 -25.20
N GLU A 658 1.54 -20.38 -25.59
CA GLU A 658 2.02 -20.53 -26.98
C GLU A 658 2.13 -21.99 -27.42
N ASP A 659 1.72 -22.95 -26.59
CA ASP A 659 1.83 -24.39 -26.84
C ASP A 659 3.27 -24.91 -26.98
N ARG A 660 4.25 -24.16 -26.46
CA ARG A 660 5.69 -24.46 -26.51
C ARG A 660 6.15 -25.25 -25.28
N PHE A 661 5.58 -26.43 -25.10
CA PHE A 661 5.81 -27.23 -23.88
C PHE A 661 7.26 -27.68 -23.68
N ASP A 662 7.98 -28.03 -24.76
CA ASP A 662 9.39 -28.45 -24.66
C ASP A 662 10.29 -27.29 -24.19
N ASP A 663 10.06 -26.07 -24.70
CA ASP A 663 10.76 -24.87 -24.23
C ASP A 663 10.42 -24.57 -22.76
N ALA A 664 9.18 -24.83 -22.34
CA ALA A 664 8.76 -24.71 -20.95
C ALA A 664 9.49 -25.73 -20.06
N LEU A 665 9.64 -26.98 -20.51
CA LEU A 665 10.42 -28.03 -19.83
C LEU A 665 11.91 -27.68 -19.75
N ASP A 666 12.47 -27.05 -20.77
CA ASP A 666 13.86 -26.61 -20.77
C ASP A 666 14.10 -25.44 -19.82
N LEU A 667 13.20 -24.46 -19.82
CA LEU A 667 13.23 -23.39 -18.82
C LEU A 667 13.12 -23.95 -17.40
N TRP A 668 12.11 -24.78 -17.15
CA TRP A 668 11.91 -25.43 -15.86
C TRP A 668 13.14 -26.25 -15.45
N GLY A 669 13.69 -27.05 -16.38
CA GLY A 669 14.83 -27.91 -16.14
C GLY A 669 16.11 -27.13 -15.78
N ARG A 670 16.32 -25.92 -16.34
CA ARG A 670 17.41 -25.01 -15.94
C ARG A 670 17.23 -24.52 -14.50
N ILE A 671 15.99 -24.14 -14.15
CA ILE A 671 15.68 -23.55 -12.84
C ILE A 671 15.64 -24.59 -11.71
N ALA A 672 15.06 -25.76 -11.97
CA ALA A 672 14.87 -26.82 -10.98
C ALA A 672 16.21 -27.36 -10.45
N VAL A 673 17.24 -27.39 -11.30
CA VAL A 673 18.59 -27.88 -10.95
C VAL A 673 19.56 -26.81 -10.49
N ALA A 674 19.24 -25.53 -10.70
CA ALA A 674 20.09 -24.43 -10.21
C ALA A 674 20.11 -24.38 -8.67
N PRO A 675 21.18 -23.91 -8.02
CA PRO A 675 21.16 -23.60 -6.60
C PRO A 675 20.19 -22.44 -6.30
N TRP A 676 19.54 -22.47 -5.13
CA TRP A 676 18.66 -21.39 -4.64
C TRP A 676 18.96 -21.09 -3.18
N ARG A 677 18.49 -19.93 -2.70
CA ARG A 677 18.56 -19.57 -1.28
C ARG A 677 17.97 -20.68 -0.39
N PRO A 678 18.60 -21.01 0.76
CA PRO A 678 18.04 -21.95 1.72
C PRO A 678 16.59 -21.57 2.09
N GLY A 679 15.71 -22.56 2.15
CA GLY A 679 14.28 -22.36 2.47
C GLY A 679 13.41 -21.86 1.31
N SER A 680 13.95 -21.65 0.10
CA SER A 680 13.12 -21.27 -1.05
C SER A 680 12.29 -22.45 -1.58
N ASP A 681 10.97 -22.28 -1.55
CA ASP A 681 9.99 -23.20 -2.13
C ASP A 681 9.79 -23.00 -3.64
N PHE A 682 10.35 -21.94 -4.23
CA PHE A 682 10.08 -21.53 -5.60
C PHE A 682 10.28 -22.61 -6.66
N PRO A 683 11.38 -23.40 -6.69
CA PRO A 683 11.50 -24.47 -7.68
C PRO A 683 10.43 -25.56 -7.51
N GLY A 684 9.94 -25.79 -6.30
CA GLY A 684 8.79 -26.68 -6.06
C GLY A 684 7.49 -26.09 -6.59
N ASP A 685 7.27 -24.80 -6.37
CA ASP A 685 6.15 -24.08 -6.96
C ASP A 685 6.19 -24.14 -8.50
N LEU A 686 7.34 -23.87 -9.12
CA LEU A 686 7.52 -23.94 -10.57
C LEU A 686 7.30 -25.36 -11.10
N THR A 687 7.74 -26.38 -10.36
CA THR A 687 7.51 -27.80 -10.71
C THR A 687 6.01 -28.14 -10.69
N ARG A 688 5.25 -27.61 -9.73
CA ARG A 688 3.78 -27.77 -9.73
C ARG A 688 3.14 -27.10 -10.94
N ARG A 689 3.59 -25.90 -11.31
CA ARG A 689 3.06 -25.17 -12.49
C ARG A 689 3.23 -25.93 -13.80
N ILE A 690 4.44 -26.44 -14.06
CA ILE A 690 4.69 -27.20 -15.29
C ILE A 690 3.90 -28.51 -15.31
N ALA A 691 3.73 -29.14 -14.14
CA ALA A 691 2.91 -30.35 -14.01
C ALA A 691 1.43 -30.09 -14.33
N GLU A 692 0.88 -28.95 -13.91
CA GLU A 692 -0.50 -28.54 -14.24
C GLU A 692 -0.69 -28.30 -15.75
N GLY A 693 0.35 -27.85 -16.44
CA GLY A 693 0.35 -27.67 -17.91
C GLY A 693 0.63 -28.95 -18.72
N ALA A 694 0.97 -30.07 -18.06
CA ALA A 694 1.29 -31.33 -18.71
C ALA A 694 0.02 -32.18 -18.90
N ASP A 695 -0.63 -32.05 -20.06
CA ASP A 695 -1.70 -32.97 -20.45
C ASP A 695 -1.21 -34.42 -20.63
N ARG A 696 -2.14 -35.37 -20.86
CA ARG A 696 -1.81 -36.80 -21.01
C ARG A 696 -0.75 -37.09 -22.08
N GLY A 697 -0.71 -36.33 -23.17
CA GLY A 697 0.29 -36.49 -24.22
C GLY A 697 1.68 -36.00 -23.80
N ARG A 698 1.73 -35.05 -22.87
CA ARG A 698 2.95 -34.39 -22.37
C ARG A 698 3.57 -35.04 -21.14
N LEU A 699 2.79 -35.83 -20.39
CA LEU A 699 3.26 -36.51 -19.18
C LEU A 699 4.55 -37.33 -19.38
N PRO A 700 4.75 -38.10 -20.47
CA PRO A 700 5.98 -38.86 -20.66
C PRO A 700 7.23 -37.98 -20.79
N ALA A 701 7.13 -36.87 -21.54
CA ALA A 701 8.23 -35.92 -21.72
C ALA A 701 8.57 -35.21 -20.39
N PHE A 702 7.55 -34.77 -19.65
CA PHE A 702 7.75 -34.15 -18.35
C PHE A 702 8.39 -35.11 -17.34
N ARG A 703 7.90 -36.35 -17.27
CA ARG A 703 8.47 -37.41 -16.43
C ARG A 703 9.94 -37.66 -16.76
N ALA A 704 10.29 -37.80 -18.04
CA ALA A 704 11.67 -38.01 -18.48
C ALA A 704 12.57 -36.84 -18.07
N ARG A 705 12.11 -35.60 -18.26
CA ARG A 705 12.85 -34.40 -17.83
C ARG A 705 13.02 -34.35 -16.31
N LEU A 706 12.02 -34.79 -15.55
CA LEU A 706 12.06 -34.82 -14.09
C LEU A 706 13.01 -35.88 -13.53
N ALA A 707 13.03 -37.07 -14.11
CA ALA A 707 14.05 -38.07 -13.80
C ALA A 707 15.47 -37.54 -14.08
N GLY A 708 15.68 -36.96 -15.27
CA GLY A 708 16.99 -36.38 -15.62
C GLY A 708 17.38 -35.14 -14.79
N ALA A 709 16.42 -34.41 -14.22
CA ALA A 709 16.71 -33.37 -13.24
C ALA A 709 17.20 -33.99 -11.91
N LEU A 710 16.51 -35.02 -11.40
CA LEU A 710 16.90 -35.75 -10.19
C LEU A 710 18.28 -36.39 -10.30
N ASP A 711 18.66 -36.90 -11.47
CA ASP A 711 19.99 -37.52 -11.69
C ASP A 711 21.13 -36.49 -11.68
N ARG A 712 20.85 -35.25 -12.12
CA ARG A 712 21.83 -34.15 -12.12
C ARG A 712 21.97 -33.47 -10.76
N LEU A 713 21.04 -33.75 -9.86
CA LEU A 713 20.99 -33.18 -8.53
C LEU A 713 21.95 -33.94 -7.61
N ASP A 714 23.09 -33.33 -7.30
CA ASP A 714 24.07 -33.86 -6.35
C ASP A 714 23.48 -33.98 -4.93
N PRO A 715 23.31 -35.21 -4.38
CA PRO A 715 22.72 -35.41 -3.07
C PRO A 715 23.47 -34.69 -1.94
N ALA A 716 24.77 -34.40 -2.10
CA ALA A 716 25.58 -33.77 -1.08
C ALA A 716 25.35 -32.25 -0.96
N THR A 717 24.87 -31.59 -2.02
CA THR A 717 24.80 -30.13 -2.10
C THR A 717 23.37 -29.58 -2.10
N ILE A 718 22.36 -30.45 -2.21
CA ILE A 718 20.96 -30.02 -2.35
C ILE A 718 20.22 -30.11 -1.03
N PRO A 719 19.42 -29.09 -0.67
CA PRO A 719 18.53 -29.19 0.47
C PRO A 719 17.62 -30.42 0.36
N THR A 720 17.63 -31.29 1.38
CA THR A 720 16.88 -32.55 1.43
C THR A 720 15.42 -32.38 0.96
N GLY A 721 14.74 -31.33 1.41
CA GLY A 721 13.36 -31.05 1.05
C GLY A 721 13.12 -30.81 -0.45
N ARG A 722 14.10 -30.28 -1.21
CA ARG A 722 13.96 -30.12 -2.66
C ARG A 722 13.96 -31.48 -3.35
N ARG A 723 14.91 -32.35 -2.99
CA ARG A 723 15.01 -33.67 -3.58
C ARG A 723 13.74 -34.48 -3.31
N GLU A 724 13.28 -34.47 -2.06
CA GLU A 724 12.04 -35.13 -1.64
C GLU A 724 10.82 -34.62 -2.43
N MET A 725 10.73 -33.31 -2.68
CA MET A 725 9.67 -32.70 -3.47
C MET A 725 9.66 -33.18 -4.92
N LEU A 726 10.83 -33.22 -5.58
CA LEU A 726 10.95 -33.68 -6.97
C LEU A 726 10.67 -35.19 -7.08
N GLU A 727 11.18 -35.99 -6.15
CA GLU A 727 10.87 -37.42 -6.06
C GLU A 727 9.37 -37.65 -5.81
N GLY A 728 8.75 -36.84 -4.94
CA GLY A 728 7.30 -36.86 -4.70
C GLY A 728 6.49 -36.55 -5.96
N SER A 729 6.94 -35.57 -6.74
CA SER A 729 6.31 -35.20 -8.02
C SER A 729 6.45 -36.34 -9.04
N LEU A 730 7.62 -36.98 -9.12
CA LEU A 730 7.85 -38.12 -10.02
C LEU A 730 6.96 -39.31 -9.65
N ARG A 731 6.87 -39.65 -8.37
CA ARG A 731 5.97 -40.70 -7.87
C ARG A 731 4.51 -40.42 -8.19
N LYS A 732 4.09 -39.14 -8.19
CA LYS A 732 2.72 -38.76 -8.59
C LYS A 732 2.51 -38.98 -10.09
N LEU A 733 3.43 -38.54 -10.93
CA LEU A 733 3.37 -38.75 -12.39
C LEU A 733 3.34 -40.22 -12.78
N ASP A 734 4.14 -41.06 -12.12
CA ASP A 734 4.14 -42.52 -12.35
C ASP A 734 2.76 -43.13 -12.09
N LYS A 735 2.06 -42.66 -11.04
CA LYS A 735 0.69 -43.10 -10.73
C LYS A 735 -0.32 -42.60 -11.75
N ASP A 736 -0.16 -41.38 -12.24
CA ASP A 736 -1.06 -40.78 -13.22
C ASP A 736 -0.90 -41.40 -14.62
N LEU A 737 0.32 -41.81 -15.00
CA LEU A 737 0.60 -42.54 -16.25
C LEU A 737 0.12 -44.00 -16.22
N ALA A 738 0.02 -44.61 -15.03
CA ALA A 738 -0.48 -45.97 -14.86
C ALA A 738 -2.01 -46.08 -14.88
N ARG A 739 -2.73 -44.95 -14.75
CA ARG A 739 -4.20 -44.85 -14.80
C ARG A 739 -4.68 -44.47 -16.19
#